data_AF-A0A6J8B129-F1
#
_entry.id   AF-A0A6J8B129-F1
#
_cell.length_a   1.000
_cell.length_b   1.000
_cell.length_c   1.000
_cell.angle_alpha   90.00
_cell.angle_beta   90.00
_cell.angle_gamma   90.00
#
_symmetry.space_group_name_H-M   'P 1'
#
loop_
_entity.id
_entity.type
_entity.pdbx_description
1 polymer ?
#
loop_
_entity_poly.entity_id
_entity_poly.type
_entity_poly.pdbx_seq_one_letter_code
_entity_poly.pdbx_strand_id
1 'polypeptide(L)'
;MRKYCHFPLRRFNHLHQRHVIGILLLCLLVILLYTTKLRHVVRVQTQYHRPFTIDSNIYLGKIKGINISPENYIYDKMNAAEDLEGNFVPNTVYFSWCKRYTIPFNVYLSIFTIWRTLKPDAIVLTTIYDDIESVTNTGEKPDLFIHLENYNDYNMWLGLLKNAIPGFYVLTVNRTSDRDDQCTLGYIFQELQDKGGIYFSNNVFATSSLRSLRKRRFSLAFDKMKKLSFIFTERESTEFIKFKSHYLLEHNNSFIKNSIKCENVNTYTGRKSLCLILPKLNPINVINSTSPFAHLAKRILYERSDIDAQTISESVTPKIVHMVWYGTRYLPFQNYLSLRSVLTILNPEKLYIHGDVILAGYYMQNISKDPRVIFVYRHKPQFVYGNRIKFVALASDVTRCDILLRYGGIYTDWDVIWVKPVDDLILKGYSVVVSFDIVPWTYYPETIQPGVMMAKPKSDFIKHWQENFKNYKPNSWWFNAMYSLYKVYEQFPDSVHFEPRLQVICYSKKLTCHPTFKENFKTQAKKFDWILDDVYSVHATWPDPFPGWESRASVMRGNGMFAEIGRYILHQKYSYDHETVTPPNVNDSTAFNISLFQSSDDKPDDENDDVRDPEQTSSLPLVLSGKSTPAKNSSMVPSIFNWNMLNVEVCLDILNLVQHLQPVEFQNAGS
;
A
#
# COMPACT_ATOMS: atom_id res chain seq x y z
N MET A 1 -18.93 17.09 54.99
CA MET A 1 -20.06 17.41 55.89
C MET A 1 -20.49 16.16 56.65
N ARG A 2 -19.87 15.90 57.80
CA ARG A 2 -20.46 15.08 58.87
C ARG A 2 -20.66 16.02 60.07
N LYS A 3 -21.93 16.40 60.24
CA LYS A 3 -22.68 16.80 61.43
C LYS A 3 -21.97 17.25 62.72
N TYR A 4 -22.38 18.45 63.14
CA TYR A 4 -22.54 19.04 64.49
C TYR A 4 -21.31 19.49 65.29
N CYS A 5 -21.17 20.82 65.37
CA CYS A 5 -20.46 21.58 66.40
C CYS A 5 -21.27 21.64 67.69
N HIS A 6 -20.62 21.46 68.84
CA HIS A 6 -20.93 22.18 70.07
C HIS A 6 -19.60 22.60 70.74
N PHE A 7 -19.39 23.91 70.86
CA PHE A 7 -18.29 24.52 71.62
C PHE A 7 -18.67 24.63 73.11
N PRO A 8 -17.67 24.81 73.99
CA PRO A 8 -17.70 26.04 74.78
C PRO A 8 -16.32 26.71 74.92
N LEU A 9 -16.28 28.02 74.68
CA LEU A 9 -15.17 28.92 74.98
C LEU A 9 -15.27 29.41 76.43
N ARG A 10 -14.18 29.29 77.21
CA ARG A 10 -13.98 30.04 78.46
C ARG A 10 -12.89 31.11 78.28
N ARG A 11 -13.24 32.30 78.78
CA ARG A 11 -12.59 33.62 78.82
C ARG A 11 -11.05 33.67 78.92
N PHE A 12 -10.43 34.53 78.12
CA PHE A 12 -9.13 35.18 78.42
C PHE A 12 -9.15 36.68 78.08
N ASN A 13 -8.47 37.46 78.92
CA ASN A 13 -8.52 38.92 79.08
C ASN A 13 -8.19 39.78 77.83
N HIS A 14 -8.90 40.91 77.74
CA HIS A 14 -8.95 41.84 76.60
C HIS A 14 -7.66 42.64 76.28
N LEU A 15 -6.69 42.72 77.19
CA LEU A 15 -5.47 43.52 76.97
C LEU A 15 -4.35 42.74 76.26
N HIS A 16 -4.25 41.43 76.51
CA HIS A 16 -3.25 40.57 75.85
C HIS A 16 -3.67 40.20 74.42
N GLN A 17 -4.99 40.17 74.15
CA GLN A 17 -5.54 39.89 72.83
C GLN A 17 -5.13 40.92 71.78
N ARG A 18 -5.02 42.22 72.09
CA ARG A 18 -4.66 43.22 71.07
C ARG A 18 -3.21 43.12 70.58
N HIS A 19 -2.28 42.77 71.47
CA HIS A 19 -0.88 42.59 71.10
C HIS A 19 -0.65 41.25 70.39
N VAL A 20 -1.32 40.20 70.83
CA VAL A 20 -1.25 38.88 70.18
C VAL A 20 -1.93 38.91 68.81
N ILE A 21 -3.05 39.62 68.65
CA ILE A 21 -3.70 39.84 67.35
C ILE A 21 -2.83 40.71 66.43
N GLY A 22 -2.17 41.75 66.96
CA GLY A 22 -1.23 42.57 66.19
C GLY A 22 -0.05 41.75 65.65
N ILE A 23 0.56 40.91 66.48
CA ILE A 23 1.68 40.03 66.09
C ILE A 23 1.20 38.95 65.11
N LEU A 24 0.03 38.34 65.34
CA LEU A 24 -0.53 37.34 64.43
C LEU A 24 -0.89 37.94 63.08
N LEU A 25 -1.42 39.17 63.03
CA LEU A 25 -1.71 39.87 61.77
C LEU A 25 -0.43 40.25 61.03
N LEU A 26 0.63 40.66 61.74
CA LEU A 26 1.92 40.94 61.12
C LEU A 26 2.54 39.66 60.54
N CYS A 27 2.50 38.55 61.29
CA CYS A 27 2.96 37.25 60.80
C CYS A 27 2.12 36.75 59.62
N LEU A 28 0.80 36.92 59.63
CA LEU A 28 -0.08 36.61 58.50
C LEU A 28 0.24 37.46 57.27
N LEU A 29 0.55 38.75 57.45
CA LEU A 29 0.92 39.65 56.35
C LEU A 29 2.27 39.24 55.74
N VAL A 30 3.25 38.88 56.56
CA VAL A 30 4.56 38.36 56.11
C VAL A 30 4.39 37.03 55.38
N ILE A 31 3.56 36.11 55.89
CA ILE A 31 3.26 34.83 55.23
C ILE A 31 2.49 35.06 53.92
N LEU A 32 1.56 36.02 53.86
CA LEU A 32 0.84 36.38 52.63
C LEU A 32 1.76 37.02 51.57
N LEU A 33 2.69 37.87 51.98
CA LEU A 33 3.69 38.45 51.07
C LEU A 33 4.70 37.40 50.60
N TYR A 34 5.10 36.47 51.48
CA TYR A 34 6.02 35.39 51.11
C TYR A 34 5.34 34.34 50.21
N THR A 35 4.08 34.00 50.47
CA THR A 35 3.31 33.06 49.64
C THR A 35 2.87 33.66 48.30
N THR A 36 2.63 34.97 48.20
CA THR A 36 2.39 35.63 46.90
C THR A 36 3.67 35.72 46.07
N LYS A 37 4.84 35.97 46.69
CA LYS A 37 6.14 35.95 45.99
C LYS A 37 6.54 34.54 45.56
N LEU A 38 6.32 33.52 46.40
CA LEU A 38 6.52 32.10 46.03
C LEU A 38 5.51 31.63 44.97
N ARG A 39 4.25 32.08 44.99
CA ARG A 39 3.30 31.78 43.91
C ARG A 39 3.68 32.46 42.59
N HIS A 40 4.33 33.62 42.60
CA HIS A 40 4.85 34.25 41.38
C HIS A 40 6.10 33.56 40.84
N VAL A 41 7.02 33.12 41.70
CA VAL A 41 8.23 32.38 41.28
C VAL A 41 7.88 30.96 40.81
N VAL A 42 6.96 30.28 41.50
CA VAL A 42 6.51 28.93 41.10
C VAL A 42 5.59 28.99 39.88
N ARG A 43 4.76 30.03 39.67
CA ARG A 43 4.00 30.17 38.40
C ARG A 43 4.88 30.45 37.18
N VAL A 44 6.04 31.08 37.34
CA VAL A 44 6.95 31.33 36.21
C VAL A 44 7.81 30.10 35.87
N GLN A 45 8.03 29.17 36.82
CA GLN A 45 8.82 27.96 36.58
C GLN A 45 8.02 26.66 36.34
N THR A 46 6.72 26.60 36.63
CA THR A 46 5.90 25.40 36.33
C THR A 46 4.95 25.57 35.13
N GLN A 47 5.17 26.57 34.28
CA GLN A 47 4.36 26.78 33.06
C GLN A 47 5.04 26.38 31.74
N TYR A 48 6.25 25.82 31.79
CA TYR A 48 6.90 25.19 30.63
C TYR A 48 7.51 23.85 31.01
N HIS A 49 6.67 22.81 31.02
CA HIS A 49 6.97 21.40 30.72
C HIS A 49 5.81 20.56 31.23
N ARG A 50 4.75 20.46 30.42
CA ARG A 50 3.90 19.27 30.46
C ARG A 50 4.56 18.24 29.53
N PRO A 51 4.96 17.06 30.01
CA PRO A 51 5.17 15.93 29.12
C PRO A 51 3.80 15.59 28.52
N PHE A 52 3.75 15.42 27.20
CA PHE A 52 2.62 14.79 26.55
C PHE A 52 2.46 13.38 27.14
N THR A 53 1.48 13.19 28.02
CA THR A 53 0.89 11.87 28.26
C THR A 53 0.16 11.49 26.99
N ILE A 54 0.84 10.70 26.16
CA ILE A 54 0.20 9.88 25.13
C ILE A 54 -0.67 8.87 25.90
N ASP A 55 -1.95 8.88 25.60
CA ASP A 55 -2.89 7.85 26.04
C ASP A 55 -2.41 6.52 25.45
N SER A 56 -1.71 5.74 26.26
CA SER A 56 -1.00 4.51 25.87
C SER A 56 -1.90 3.27 26.00
N ASN A 57 -3.22 3.45 26.06
CA ASN A 57 -4.18 2.37 26.29
C ASN A 57 -4.89 1.87 25.03
N ILE A 58 -4.40 2.14 23.83
CA ILE A 58 -4.89 1.49 22.61
C ILE A 58 -3.71 0.82 21.90
N TYR A 59 -3.68 -0.52 21.98
CA TYR A 59 -2.68 -1.47 21.44
C TYR A 59 -1.38 -1.69 22.22
N LEU A 60 -1.48 -2.14 23.47
CA LEU A 60 -0.47 -3.03 24.07
C LEU A 60 -1.10 -4.37 24.47
N GLY A 61 -1.72 -5.03 23.48
CA GLY A 61 -2.02 -6.45 23.56
C GLY A 61 -0.71 -7.22 23.41
N LYS A 62 -0.34 -7.98 24.45
CA LYS A 62 0.80 -8.90 24.55
C LYS A 62 1.18 -9.56 23.21
N ILE A 63 2.20 -9.04 22.52
CA ILE A 63 2.95 -9.79 21.52
C ILE A 63 4.10 -10.49 22.25
N LYS A 64 3.85 -11.71 22.73
CA LYS A 64 4.94 -12.65 23.05
C LYS A 64 5.45 -13.19 21.71
N GLY A 65 6.73 -12.96 21.40
CA GLY A 65 7.43 -13.71 20.36
C GLY A 65 7.99 -12.95 19.16
N ILE A 66 8.26 -11.64 19.27
CA ILE A 66 9.13 -10.97 18.28
C ILE A 66 10.42 -10.57 18.98
N ASN A 67 11.46 -11.40 18.83
CA ASN A 67 12.84 -10.97 19.05
C ASN A 67 13.20 -10.05 17.88
N ILE A 68 12.83 -8.78 17.98
CA ILE A 68 13.38 -7.74 17.11
C ILE A 68 14.80 -7.53 17.62
N SER A 69 15.81 -7.99 16.88
CA SER A 69 17.19 -7.67 17.23
C SER A 69 17.34 -6.13 17.19
N PRO A 70 17.89 -5.50 18.24
CA PRO A 70 18.16 -4.06 18.25
C PRO A 70 19.21 -3.62 17.22
N GLU A 71 19.78 -4.55 16.45
CA GLU A 71 21.02 -4.37 15.69
C GLU A 71 20.85 -3.58 14.38
N ASN A 72 19.63 -3.31 13.91
CA ASN A 72 19.39 -2.50 12.72
C ASN A 72 19.02 -1.03 13.00
N TYR A 73 19.02 -0.61 14.26
CA TYR A 73 19.18 0.80 14.57
C TYR A 73 20.65 1.15 14.37
N ILE A 74 21.03 1.40 13.11
CA ILE A 74 22.15 2.28 12.87
C ILE A 74 21.69 3.63 13.46
N TYR A 75 22.08 3.89 14.72
CA TYR A 75 22.27 5.23 15.22
C TYR A 75 23.29 5.85 14.27
N ASP A 76 22.79 6.37 13.16
CA ASP A 76 23.56 7.01 12.12
C ASP A 76 24.13 8.25 12.78
N LYS A 77 25.37 8.11 13.32
CA LYS A 77 26.15 9.06 14.13
C LYS A 77 25.27 10.11 14.83
N MET A 78 25.11 10.02 16.16
CA MET A 78 24.66 11.16 16.98
C MET A 78 25.20 12.44 16.34
N ASN A 79 24.28 13.37 15.99
CA ASN A 79 24.62 14.62 15.29
C ASN A 79 25.97 15.11 15.82
N ALA A 80 26.94 15.33 14.92
CA ALA A 80 28.29 15.70 15.33
C ALA A 80 28.20 16.88 16.31
N ALA A 81 29.07 16.96 17.32
CA ALA A 81 29.03 18.04 18.32
C ALA A 81 28.95 19.45 17.67
N GLU A 82 29.48 19.58 16.45
CA GLU A 82 29.39 20.73 15.56
C GLU A 82 27.95 21.16 15.17
N ASP A 83 26.95 20.28 15.23
CA ASP A 83 25.53 20.58 14.97
C ASP A 83 24.85 21.25 16.19
N LEU A 84 25.46 21.20 17.37
CA LEU A 84 24.93 21.79 18.61
C LEU A 84 25.41 23.23 18.85
N GLU A 85 26.50 23.67 18.22
CA GLU A 85 27.10 24.99 18.43
C GLU A 85 26.89 25.96 17.26
N GLY A 86 26.45 27.19 17.57
CA GLY A 86 26.40 28.30 16.60
C GLY A 86 25.21 28.29 15.62
N ASN A 87 24.22 27.42 15.81
CA ASN A 87 22.99 27.42 15.02
C ASN A 87 21.93 28.32 15.66
N PHE A 88 21.45 29.33 14.91
CA PHE A 88 20.34 30.19 15.34
C PHE A 88 18.98 29.56 15.04
N VAL A 89 18.89 28.76 13.97
CA VAL A 89 17.63 28.20 13.47
C VAL A 89 17.40 26.80 14.06
N PRO A 90 16.27 26.59 14.77
CA PRO A 90 15.84 25.26 15.22
C PRO A 90 15.76 24.24 14.08
N ASN A 91 16.13 22.99 14.33
CA ASN A 91 16.14 21.92 13.33
C ASN A 91 14.76 21.26 13.10
N THR A 92 13.69 22.02 13.32
CA THR A 92 12.31 21.57 13.10
C THR A 92 11.85 22.06 11.74
N VAL A 93 11.37 21.14 10.92
CA VAL A 93 10.91 21.42 9.55
C VAL A 93 9.39 21.36 9.49
N TYR A 94 8.79 22.33 8.82
CA TYR A 94 7.34 22.45 8.62
C TYR A 94 6.99 22.37 7.13
N PHE A 95 5.96 21.60 6.82
CA PHE A 95 5.29 21.53 5.53
C PHE A 95 3.79 21.80 5.72
N SER A 96 3.16 22.39 4.69
CA SER A 96 1.72 22.67 4.67
C SER A 96 1.09 22.04 3.43
N TRP A 97 0.38 20.93 3.61
CA TRP A 97 -0.36 20.20 2.58
C TRP A 97 -1.87 20.32 2.82
N CYS A 98 -2.42 21.49 2.45
CA CYS A 98 -3.85 21.82 2.62
C CYS A 98 -4.76 21.17 1.59
N LYS A 99 -4.60 19.86 1.45
CA LYS A 99 -5.43 18.99 0.64
C LYS A 99 -5.73 17.74 1.44
N ARG A 100 -6.56 16.87 0.87
CA ARG A 100 -6.89 15.56 1.43
C ARG A 100 -5.63 14.73 1.69
N TYR A 101 -5.77 13.76 2.61
CA TYR A 101 -4.70 12.96 3.23
C TYR A 101 -3.70 12.29 2.26
N THR A 102 -4.03 12.12 0.99
CA THR A 102 -3.09 11.61 -0.01
C THR A 102 -2.13 12.68 -0.52
N ILE A 103 -0.84 12.43 -0.38
CA ILE A 103 0.20 13.24 -1.03
C ILE A 103 0.67 12.56 -2.31
N PRO A 104 0.94 13.28 -3.41
CA PRO A 104 1.54 12.72 -4.61
C PRO A 104 3.05 12.51 -4.45
N PHE A 105 3.66 11.72 -5.35
CA PHE A 105 5.07 11.35 -5.28
C PHE A 105 6.04 12.55 -5.26
N ASN A 106 5.72 13.65 -5.94
CA ASN A 106 6.57 14.85 -5.91
C ASN A 106 6.63 15.50 -4.51
N VAL A 107 5.55 15.41 -3.73
CA VAL A 107 5.51 15.90 -2.34
C VAL A 107 6.26 14.95 -1.43
N TYR A 108 6.09 13.64 -1.62
CA TYR A 108 6.90 12.63 -0.97
C TYR A 108 8.38 12.85 -1.18
N LEU A 109 8.81 13.00 -2.44
CA LEU A 109 10.20 13.21 -2.79
C LEU A 109 10.74 14.51 -2.19
N SER A 110 9.93 15.56 -2.13
CA SER A 110 10.26 16.82 -1.46
C SER A 110 10.53 16.63 0.03
N ILE A 111 9.63 15.98 0.77
CA ILE A 111 9.82 15.72 2.21
C ILE A 111 11.02 14.79 2.43
N PHE A 112 11.11 13.72 1.64
CA PHE A 112 12.13 12.69 1.78
C PHE A 112 13.54 13.23 1.51
N THR A 113 13.73 14.07 0.49
CA THR A 113 15.04 14.68 0.25
C THR A 113 15.43 15.67 1.34
N ILE A 114 14.49 16.44 1.90
CA ILE A 114 14.79 17.30 3.06
C ILE A 114 15.20 16.45 4.25
N TRP A 115 14.49 15.36 4.55
CA TRP A 115 14.88 14.45 5.62
C TRP A 115 16.29 13.89 5.42
N ARG A 116 16.60 13.36 4.23
CA ARG A 116 17.92 12.78 3.93
C ARG A 116 19.06 13.80 3.96
N THR A 117 18.84 15.02 3.46
CA THR A 117 19.91 16.02 3.27
C THR A 117 20.11 16.94 4.47
N LEU A 118 19.05 17.25 5.21
CA LEU A 118 19.08 18.13 6.39
C LEU A 118 19.21 17.33 7.69
N LYS A 119 18.63 16.11 7.74
CA LYS A 119 18.39 15.31 8.96
C LYS A 119 17.78 16.17 10.09
N PRO A 120 16.53 16.64 9.91
CA PRO A 120 15.83 17.42 10.91
C PRO A 120 15.51 16.60 12.16
N ASP A 121 15.36 17.26 13.31
CA ASP A 121 14.98 16.62 14.58
C ASP A 121 13.49 16.21 14.56
N ALA A 122 12.68 16.99 13.83
CA ALA A 122 11.27 16.71 13.59
C ALA A 122 10.83 17.30 12.23
N ILE A 123 9.91 16.60 11.57
CA ILE A 123 9.18 17.10 10.41
C ILE A 123 7.69 17.14 10.77
N VAL A 124 7.07 18.30 10.60
CA VAL A 124 5.64 18.52 10.87
C VAL A 124 4.94 18.81 9.54
N LEU A 125 4.06 17.90 9.12
CA LEU A 125 3.19 18.07 7.97
C LEU A 125 1.78 18.45 8.45
N THR A 126 1.35 19.67 8.16
CA THR A 126 -0.03 20.10 8.43
C THR A 126 -0.92 19.77 7.24
N THR A 127 -2.06 19.12 7.46
CA THR A 127 -3.00 18.70 6.40
C THR A 127 -4.46 18.82 6.84
N ILE A 128 -5.39 18.69 5.91
CA ILE A 128 -6.83 18.82 6.20
C ILE A 128 -7.41 17.44 6.54
N TYR A 129 -8.17 17.37 7.64
CA TYR A 129 -8.94 16.19 8.02
C TYR A 129 -10.18 16.06 7.13
N ASP A 130 -10.44 14.86 6.62
CA ASP A 130 -11.71 14.50 5.95
C ASP A 130 -12.13 13.15 6.54
N ASP A 131 -13.30 13.09 7.18
CA ASP A 131 -13.91 11.84 7.63
C ASP A 131 -14.32 11.05 6.39
N ILE A 132 -13.52 10.05 6.02
CA ILE A 132 -13.85 9.11 4.95
C ILE A 132 -15.17 8.38 5.26
N GLU A 133 -15.53 8.24 6.55
CA GLU A 133 -16.81 7.67 7.01
C GLU A 133 -18.04 8.54 6.69
N SER A 134 -17.88 9.84 6.41
CA SER A 134 -19.03 10.71 6.11
C SER A 134 -19.59 10.52 4.70
N VAL A 135 -18.80 9.95 3.78
CA VAL A 135 -19.22 9.71 2.38
C VAL A 135 -19.86 8.32 2.22
N THR A 136 -19.67 7.41 3.18
CA THR A 136 -20.25 6.04 3.13
C THR A 136 -21.73 5.99 3.53
N ASN A 137 -22.30 7.07 4.08
CA ASN A 137 -23.66 7.12 4.59
C ASN A 137 -24.71 7.69 3.63
N THR A 138 -24.35 8.09 2.40
CA THR A 138 -25.32 8.67 1.45
C THR A 138 -25.92 7.68 0.47
N GLY A 139 -25.57 6.39 0.52
CA GLY A 139 -26.20 5.33 -0.29
C GLY A 139 -26.03 5.45 -1.82
N GLU A 140 -25.51 6.56 -2.33
CA GLU A 140 -25.18 6.75 -3.73
C GLU A 140 -23.74 6.31 -4.00
N LYS A 141 -23.58 5.28 -4.83
CA LYS A 141 -22.31 4.97 -5.51
C LYS A 141 -22.31 5.63 -6.89
N PRO A 142 -21.78 6.86 -7.05
CA PRO A 142 -21.38 7.33 -8.37
C PRO A 142 -19.98 6.80 -8.67
N ASP A 143 -19.67 6.56 -9.94
CA ASP A 143 -18.37 6.11 -10.48
C ASP A 143 -17.12 6.84 -9.91
N LEU A 144 -17.31 8.00 -9.26
CA LEU A 144 -16.32 8.76 -8.50
C LEU A 144 -15.68 7.96 -7.33
N PHE A 145 -16.38 7.01 -6.71
CA PHE A 145 -15.86 6.24 -5.57
C PHE A 145 -14.76 5.25 -5.97
N ILE A 146 -14.93 4.54 -7.09
CA ILE A 146 -13.90 3.64 -7.65
C ILE A 146 -12.67 4.45 -8.08
N HIS A 147 -12.87 5.66 -8.59
CA HIS A 147 -11.80 6.60 -8.91
C HIS A 147 -11.02 7.10 -7.68
N LEU A 148 -11.69 7.34 -6.55
CA LEU A 148 -11.05 7.79 -5.30
C LEU A 148 -10.32 6.64 -4.57
N GLU A 149 -10.88 5.44 -4.52
CA GLU A 149 -10.20 4.26 -3.97
C GLU A 149 -8.94 3.94 -4.78
N ASN A 150 -9.01 3.89 -6.11
CA ASN A 150 -7.84 3.61 -6.95
C ASN A 150 -6.78 4.73 -6.92
N TYR A 151 -7.19 6.00 -6.77
CA TYR A 151 -6.25 7.13 -6.62
C TYR A 151 -5.54 7.11 -5.26
N ASN A 152 -6.26 6.73 -4.19
CA ASN A 152 -5.70 6.57 -2.86
C ASN A 152 -4.81 5.32 -2.76
N ASP A 153 -5.17 4.26 -3.49
CA ASP A 153 -4.42 3.00 -3.54
C ASP A 153 -3.02 3.18 -4.13
N TYR A 154 -2.87 4.05 -5.14
CA TYR A 154 -1.55 4.37 -5.67
C TYR A 154 -0.75 5.31 -4.75
N ASN A 155 -1.36 6.31 -4.13
CA ASN A 155 -0.66 7.35 -3.36
C ASN A 155 -0.41 6.97 -1.90
N MET A 156 0.24 5.81 -1.67
CA MET A 156 0.62 5.30 -0.34
C MET A 156 1.77 6.08 0.32
N TRP A 157 2.24 7.15 -0.31
CA TRP A 157 3.48 7.83 0.06
C TRP A 157 3.49 8.43 1.46
N LEU A 158 2.34 8.88 1.97
CA LEU A 158 2.25 9.40 3.34
C LEU A 158 2.51 8.29 4.37
N GLY A 159 1.99 7.08 4.14
CA GLY A 159 2.27 5.93 4.99
C GLY A 159 3.74 5.53 4.94
N LEU A 160 4.37 5.62 3.77
CA LEU A 160 5.81 5.38 3.63
C LEU A 160 6.65 6.39 4.42
N LEU A 161 6.31 7.68 4.42
CA LEU A 161 7.00 8.68 5.24
C LEU A 161 6.85 8.39 6.74
N LYS A 162 5.64 8.05 7.21
CA LYS A 162 5.39 7.70 8.61
C LYS A 162 6.24 6.53 9.09
N ASN A 163 6.46 5.55 8.22
CA ASN A 163 7.28 4.37 8.53
C ASN A 163 8.78 4.65 8.41
N ALA A 164 9.19 5.51 7.48
CA ALA A 164 10.60 5.74 7.17
C ALA A 164 11.26 6.82 8.05
N ILE A 165 10.50 7.80 8.53
CA ILE A 165 11.04 9.00 9.18
C ILE A 165 10.66 9.03 10.67
N PRO A 166 11.62 8.79 11.58
CA PRO A 166 11.43 9.07 13.01
C PRO A 166 11.14 10.56 13.22
N GLY A 167 10.16 10.89 14.07
CA GLY A 167 9.79 12.28 14.33
C GLY A 167 9.03 12.96 13.18
N PHE A 168 8.41 12.19 12.28
CA PHE A 168 7.45 12.70 11.31
C PHE A 168 6.04 12.78 11.90
N TYR A 169 5.57 14.01 12.11
CA TYR A 169 4.27 14.31 12.69
C TYR A 169 3.31 14.81 11.62
N VAL A 170 2.10 14.23 11.58
CA VAL A 170 1.01 14.71 10.73
C VAL A 170 -0.02 15.39 11.61
N LEU A 171 -0.21 16.70 11.43
CA LEU A 171 -1.22 17.48 12.13
C LEU A 171 -2.41 17.68 11.20
N THR A 172 -3.57 17.17 11.61
CA THR A 172 -4.81 17.30 10.84
C THR A 172 -5.66 18.45 11.39
N VAL A 173 -6.07 19.37 10.53
CA VAL A 173 -6.96 20.48 10.89
C VAL A 173 -8.35 20.29 10.27
N ASN A 174 -9.40 20.55 11.07
CA ASN A 174 -10.78 20.45 10.63
C ASN A 174 -11.16 21.64 9.75
N ARG A 175 -11.78 21.36 8.60
CA ARG A 175 -12.25 22.36 7.66
C ARG A 175 -13.59 22.95 8.13
N THR A 176 -13.57 23.85 9.10
CA THR A 176 -14.74 24.69 9.43
C THR A 176 -14.63 26.00 8.67
N SER A 177 -15.75 26.54 8.17
CA SER A 177 -15.83 27.76 7.34
C SER A 177 -15.15 29.01 7.92
N ASP A 178 -14.91 29.06 9.23
CA ASP A 178 -14.19 30.15 9.93
C ASP A 178 -12.71 29.85 10.23
N ARG A 179 -12.17 28.70 9.79
CA ARG A 179 -10.81 28.22 10.11
C ARG A 179 -9.96 27.84 8.89
N ASP A 180 -10.26 28.39 7.71
CA ASP A 180 -9.42 28.18 6.53
C ASP A 180 -7.96 28.62 6.76
N ASP A 181 -7.68 29.49 7.73
CA ASP A 181 -6.34 29.98 8.06
C ASP A 181 -5.42 28.93 8.73
N GLN A 182 -5.96 27.90 9.41
CA GLN A 182 -5.18 26.99 10.25
C GLN A 182 -4.31 26.00 9.47
N CYS A 183 -4.56 25.81 8.18
CA CYS A 183 -3.68 25.03 7.32
C CYS A 183 -2.71 25.90 6.52
N THR A 184 -3.00 27.19 6.35
CA THR A 184 -2.31 28.05 5.37
C THR A 184 -0.86 28.34 5.72
N LEU A 185 -0.15 28.98 4.78
CA LEU A 185 1.13 29.63 5.05
C LEU A 185 1.06 30.59 6.25
N GLY A 186 -0.09 31.20 6.54
CA GLY A 186 -0.27 32.06 7.71
C GLY A 186 -0.04 31.34 9.03
N TYR A 187 -0.59 30.12 9.17
CA TYR A 187 -0.34 29.26 10.33
C TYR A 187 1.14 28.90 10.45
N ILE A 188 1.77 28.48 9.35
CA ILE A 188 3.21 28.18 9.34
C ILE A 188 4.04 29.41 9.74
N PHE A 189 3.67 30.60 9.26
CA PHE A 189 4.36 31.83 9.63
C PHE A 189 4.18 32.18 11.10
N GLN A 190 3.07 31.79 11.73
CA GLN A 190 2.89 31.94 13.16
C GLN A 190 3.81 30.98 13.93
N GLU A 191 3.83 29.71 13.53
CA GLU A 191 4.72 28.69 14.12
C GLU A 191 6.20 29.08 14.01
N LEU A 192 6.64 29.56 12.84
CA LEU A 192 8.00 30.04 12.62
C LEU A 192 8.33 31.29 13.45
N GLN A 193 7.38 32.20 13.66
CA GLN A 193 7.60 33.39 14.48
C GLN A 193 7.80 33.01 15.94
N ASP A 194 6.94 32.14 16.46
CA ASP A 194 6.88 31.81 17.89
C ASP A 194 7.97 30.82 18.29
N LYS A 195 8.32 29.88 17.41
CA LYS A 195 9.23 28.77 17.72
C LYS A 195 10.52 28.81 16.93
N GLY A 196 10.60 29.58 15.85
CA GLY A 196 11.66 29.44 14.85
C GLY A 196 11.54 28.12 14.07
N GLY A 197 12.47 27.91 13.15
CA GLY A 197 12.59 26.66 12.40
C GLY A 197 12.67 26.88 10.91
N ILE A 198 12.24 25.86 10.17
CA ILE A 198 12.46 25.77 8.74
C ILE A 198 11.14 25.42 8.04
N TYR A 199 10.78 26.17 7.00
CA TYR A 199 9.64 25.84 6.14
C TYR A 199 10.14 25.48 4.75
N PHE A 200 9.54 24.46 4.14
CA PHE A 200 9.69 24.15 2.72
C PHE A 200 8.34 24.06 2.01
N SER A 201 8.27 24.56 0.78
CA SER A 201 7.13 24.26 -0.10
C SER A 201 7.18 22.80 -0.53
N ASN A 202 6.00 22.22 -0.78
CA ASN A 202 5.81 20.78 -1.04
C ASN A 202 6.40 20.26 -2.37
N ASN A 203 7.21 21.06 -3.05
CA ASN A 203 7.84 20.75 -4.33
C ASN A 203 9.31 21.15 -4.36
N VAL A 204 9.92 21.48 -3.21
CA VAL A 204 11.36 21.73 -3.15
C VAL A 204 12.11 20.41 -3.09
N PHE A 205 13.11 20.27 -3.95
CA PHE A 205 14.11 19.23 -3.87
C PHE A 205 15.46 19.81 -3.48
N ALA A 206 16.00 19.45 -2.31
CA ALA A 206 17.34 19.85 -1.92
C ALA A 206 18.39 19.01 -2.66
N THR A 207 19.33 19.68 -3.33
CA THR A 207 20.39 18.99 -4.10
C THR A 207 21.61 18.61 -3.26
N SER A 208 21.74 19.24 -2.09
CA SER A 208 22.86 19.15 -1.17
C SER A 208 22.40 19.52 0.24
N SER A 209 23.26 19.32 1.24
CA SER A 209 22.90 19.65 2.61
C SER A 209 22.68 21.15 2.79
N LEU A 210 21.52 21.51 3.34
CA LEU A 210 21.14 22.90 3.65
C LEU A 210 21.48 23.31 5.09
N ARG A 211 22.20 22.46 5.84
CA ARG A 211 22.50 22.66 7.27
C ARG A 211 23.21 23.99 7.57
N SER A 212 24.11 24.43 6.69
CA SER A 212 24.85 25.69 6.88
C SER A 212 23.96 26.93 6.94
N LEU A 213 22.74 26.88 6.39
CA LEU A 213 21.78 27.97 6.49
C LEU A 213 21.27 28.17 7.92
N ARG A 214 21.36 27.16 8.80
CA ARG A 214 20.98 27.27 10.22
C ARG A 214 21.91 28.17 11.05
N LYS A 215 23.13 28.42 10.55
CA LYS A 215 24.09 29.37 11.14
C LYS A 215 23.77 30.83 10.82
N ARG A 216 22.72 31.08 10.03
CA ARG A 216 22.20 32.42 9.72
C ARG A 216 20.88 32.60 10.46
N ARG A 217 20.67 33.78 11.04
CA ARG A 217 19.42 34.12 11.74
C ARG A 217 18.19 34.08 10.84
N PHE A 218 18.37 34.42 9.57
CA PHE A 218 17.30 34.42 8.58
C PHE A 218 17.85 34.08 7.19
N SER A 219 17.14 33.22 6.46
CA SER A 219 17.43 32.92 5.05
C SER A 219 16.14 32.49 4.34
N LEU A 220 16.03 32.83 3.06
CA LEU A 220 14.84 32.55 2.28
C LEU A 220 15.18 32.25 0.82
N ALA A 221 14.33 31.47 0.17
CA ALA A 221 14.47 31.14 -1.24
C ALA A 221 13.17 31.30 -2.01
N PHE A 222 13.31 31.67 -3.28
CA PHE A 222 12.21 31.74 -4.24
C PHE A 222 12.51 30.95 -5.51
N ASP A 223 11.46 30.53 -6.19
CA ASP A 223 11.57 30.00 -7.54
C ASP A 223 11.69 31.13 -8.58
N LYS A 224 11.90 30.75 -9.86
CA LYS A 224 11.96 31.72 -10.97
C LYS A 224 10.65 32.51 -11.16
N MET A 225 9.52 32.00 -10.66
CA MET A 225 8.21 32.66 -10.68
C MET A 225 7.95 33.49 -9.41
N LYS A 226 8.98 33.74 -8.58
CA LYS A 226 8.89 34.49 -7.32
C LYS A 226 7.98 33.84 -6.27
N LYS A 227 7.74 32.54 -6.35
CA LYS A 227 6.99 31.79 -5.32
C LYS A 227 7.94 31.32 -4.23
N LEU A 228 7.50 31.45 -2.98
CA LEU A 228 8.28 31.09 -1.82
C LEU A 228 8.61 29.58 -1.85
N SER A 229 9.90 29.26 -1.79
CA SER A 229 10.40 27.89 -1.79
C SER A 229 10.74 27.42 -0.38
N PHE A 230 11.50 28.20 0.38
CA PHE A 230 11.79 27.87 1.78
C PHE A 230 12.13 29.09 2.63
N ILE A 231 12.02 28.92 3.94
CA ILE A 231 12.42 29.89 4.98
C ILE A 231 13.22 29.16 6.06
N PHE A 232 14.29 29.79 6.53
CA PHE A 232 15.03 29.44 7.75
C PHE A 232 14.98 30.67 8.65
N THR A 233 14.50 30.53 9.89
CA THR A 233 14.42 31.66 10.83
C THR A 233 14.65 31.21 12.26
N GLU A 234 15.35 32.05 13.02
CA GLU A 234 15.31 31.98 14.48
C GLU A 234 13.95 32.43 15.01
N ARG A 235 13.70 32.08 16.27
CA ARG A 235 12.52 32.54 17.00
C ARG A 235 12.52 34.07 17.11
N GLU A 236 11.34 34.68 16.95
CA GLU A 236 11.15 36.13 17.12
C GLU A 236 12.09 36.99 16.24
N SER A 237 12.56 36.45 15.10
CA SER A 237 13.44 37.18 14.17
C SER A 237 12.79 38.46 13.64
N THR A 238 13.49 39.58 13.80
CA THR A 238 13.01 40.88 13.32
C THR A 238 12.91 40.94 11.80
N GLU A 239 13.83 40.28 11.10
CA GLU A 239 13.88 40.17 9.65
C GLU A 239 12.72 39.33 9.13
N PHE A 240 12.42 38.21 9.81
CA PHE A 240 11.27 37.39 9.45
C PHE A 240 9.94 38.13 9.70
N ILE A 241 9.79 38.84 10.81
CA ILE A 241 8.59 39.63 11.10
C ILE A 241 8.37 40.70 10.01
N LYS A 242 9.44 41.39 9.60
CA LYS A 242 9.39 42.33 8.46
C LYS A 242 9.02 41.61 7.17
N PHE A 243 9.60 40.45 6.88
CA PHE A 243 9.25 39.67 5.69
C PHE A 243 7.77 39.23 5.70
N LYS A 244 7.29 38.70 6.83
CA LYS A 244 5.91 38.23 7.03
C LYS A 244 4.92 39.36 6.75
N SER A 245 5.14 40.56 7.31
CA SER A 245 4.25 41.70 7.08
C SER A 245 4.22 42.10 5.60
N HIS A 246 5.38 42.17 4.94
CA HIS A 246 5.44 42.51 3.51
C HIS A 246 4.81 41.41 2.64
N TYR A 247 5.18 40.14 2.83
CA TYR A 247 4.70 39.05 1.98
C TYR A 247 3.17 38.88 2.01
N LEU A 248 2.54 39.17 3.16
CA LEU A 248 1.09 39.11 3.33
C LEU A 248 0.37 40.37 2.81
N LEU A 249 1.02 41.54 2.79
CA LEU A 249 0.37 42.82 2.50
C LEU A 249 0.73 43.41 1.12
N GLU A 250 1.94 43.15 0.62
CA GLU A 250 2.49 43.77 -0.59
C GLU A 250 3.41 42.81 -1.34
N HIS A 251 3.18 42.59 -2.65
CA HIS A 251 4.07 41.81 -3.52
C HIS A 251 5.39 42.53 -3.83
N ASN A 252 6.12 42.94 -2.79
CA ASN A 252 7.29 43.79 -2.88
C ASN A 252 8.57 42.99 -3.19
N ASN A 253 9.38 43.48 -4.13
CA ASN A 253 10.49 42.76 -4.75
C ASN A 253 11.83 42.84 -3.98
N SER A 254 11.92 43.60 -2.89
CA SER A 254 13.19 43.87 -2.20
C SER A 254 13.84 42.61 -1.59
N PHE A 255 13.06 41.76 -0.93
CA PHE A 255 13.53 40.49 -0.34
C PHE A 255 13.95 39.46 -1.38
N ILE A 256 13.40 39.53 -2.59
CA ILE A 256 13.71 38.62 -3.70
C ILE A 256 15.12 38.86 -4.25
N LYS A 257 15.62 40.10 -4.18
CA LYS A 257 16.94 40.43 -4.76
C LYS A 257 18.09 39.73 -4.04
N ASN A 258 17.96 39.49 -2.74
CA ASN A 258 18.99 38.88 -1.88
C ASN A 258 18.66 37.42 -1.50
N SER A 259 17.64 36.82 -2.12
CA SER A 259 17.22 35.45 -1.81
C SER A 259 18.04 34.41 -2.55
N ILE A 260 18.04 33.19 -2.02
CA ILE A 260 18.47 32.00 -2.78
C ILE A 260 17.45 31.76 -3.91
N LYS A 261 17.92 31.30 -5.07
CA LYS A 261 17.07 31.02 -6.24
C LYS A 261 17.04 29.52 -6.51
N CYS A 262 15.86 28.92 -6.41
CA CYS A 262 15.65 27.52 -6.80
C CYS A 262 15.43 27.41 -8.31
N GLU A 263 16.01 26.39 -8.92
CA GLU A 263 15.89 26.14 -10.37
C GLU A 263 14.74 25.19 -10.68
N ASN A 264 14.15 25.27 -11.87
CA ASN A 264 13.19 24.26 -12.29
C ASN A 264 13.93 23.00 -12.74
N VAL A 265 13.43 21.82 -12.34
CA VAL A 265 14.04 20.53 -12.69
C VAL A 265 14.27 20.36 -14.19
N ASN A 266 13.34 20.84 -15.03
CA ASN A 266 13.41 20.69 -16.48
C ASN A 266 14.55 21.53 -17.11
N THR A 267 15.03 22.54 -16.38
CA THR A 267 16.15 23.40 -16.81
C THR A 267 17.46 23.05 -16.11
N TYR A 268 17.46 22.01 -15.28
CA TYR A 268 18.61 21.65 -14.47
C TYR A 268 19.68 20.96 -15.32
N THR A 269 20.87 21.56 -15.37
CA THR A 269 21.99 21.09 -16.19
C THR A 269 23.09 20.40 -15.38
N GLY A 270 22.83 20.02 -14.13
CA GLY A 270 23.85 19.45 -13.23
C GLY A 270 24.76 20.47 -12.54
N ARG A 271 24.49 21.77 -12.70
CA ARG A 271 25.23 22.85 -12.01
C ARG A 271 24.92 22.88 -10.50
N LYS A 272 25.76 23.58 -9.71
CA LYS A 272 25.54 23.78 -8.27
C LYS A 272 24.36 24.74 -8.01
N SER A 273 23.14 24.23 -8.08
CA SER A 273 21.96 24.85 -7.47
C SER A 273 21.73 24.22 -6.10
N LEU A 274 21.27 24.95 -5.09
CA LEU A 274 20.96 24.42 -3.74
C LEU A 274 19.62 23.69 -3.69
N CYS A 275 18.69 24.08 -4.57
CA CYS A 275 17.32 23.58 -4.55
C CYS A 275 16.72 23.58 -5.96
N LEU A 276 15.93 22.54 -6.25
CA LEU A 276 15.16 22.39 -7.47
C LEU A 276 13.67 22.43 -7.16
N ILE A 277 12.88 22.85 -8.14
CA ILE A 277 11.42 22.86 -8.07
C ILE A 277 10.89 21.70 -8.89
N LEU A 278 10.19 20.80 -8.20
CA LEU A 278 9.62 19.58 -8.75
C LEU A 278 8.28 19.86 -9.46
N PRO A 279 8.08 19.32 -10.68
CA PRO A 279 6.76 19.24 -11.30
C PRO A 279 5.94 18.13 -10.63
N LYS A 280 4.79 17.78 -11.20
CA LYS A 280 4.17 16.48 -10.90
C LYS A 280 4.99 15.39 -11.59
N LEU A 281 5.40 14.37 -10.85
CA LEU A 281 6.16 13.22 -11.37
C LEU A 281 5.77 11.94 -10.63
N ASN A 282 6.07 10.79 -11.25
CA ASN A 282 5.95 9.45 -10.69
C ASN A 282 7.33 8.78 -10.59
N PRO A 283 7.50 7.72 -9.77
CA PRO A 283 8.77 7.01 -9.63
C PRO A 283 9.36 6.54 -10.96
N ILE A 284 8.54 6.03 -11.88
CA ILE A 284 9.00 5.57 -13.20
C ILE A 284 9.68 6.68 -14.02
N ASN A 285 9.28 7.95 -13.83
CA ASN A 285 9.92 9.09 -14.50
C ASN A 285 11.34 9.34 -13.97
N VAL A 286 11.64 8.91 -12.75
CA VAL A 286 12.99 8.94 -12.17
C VAL A 286 13.75 7.69 -12.58
N ILE A 287 13.16 6.50 -12.38
CA ILE A 287 13.81 5.19 -12.62
C ILE A 287 14.34 5.09 -14.05
N ASN A 288 13.51 5.40 -15.05
CA ASN A 288 13.87 5.24 -16.47
C ASN A 288 14.65 6.44 -17.04
N SER A 289 14.88 7.51 -16.27
CA SER A 289 15.56 8.71 -16.75
C SER A 289 17.05 8.69 -16.43
N THR A 290 17.84 9.21 -17.37
CA THR A 290 19.29 9.48 -17.26
C THR A 290 19.59 10.98 -17.12
N SER A 291 18.58 11.80 -16.80
CA SER A 291 18.79 13.23 -16.59
C SER A 291 19.64 13.49 -15.33
N PRO A 292 20.37 14.63 -15.26
CA PRO A 292 21.14 14.98 -14.05
C PRO A 292 20.28 14.99 -12.77
N PHE A 293 19.01 15.40 -12.88
CA PHE A 293 18.06 15.31 -11.77
C PHE A 293 17.76 13.86 -11.40
N ALA A 294 17.54 12.97 -12.37
CA ALA A 294 17.21 11.58 -12.11
C ALA A 294 18.34 10.87 -11.36
N HIS A 295 19.62 11.06 -11.74
CA HIS A 295 20.76 10.51 -10.99
C HIS A 295 20.78 11.00 -9.53
N LEU A 296 20.51 12.29 -9.31
CA LEU A 296 20.46 12.86 -7.96
C LEU A 296 19.28 12.31 -7.15
N ALA A 297 18.10 12.19 -7.75
CA ALA A 297 16.92 11.63 -7.12
C ALA A 297 17.10 10.14 -6.79
N LYS A 298 17.70 9.35 -7.69
CA LYS A 298 18.08 7.95 -7.45
C LYS A 298 19.03 7.83 -6.26
N ARG A 299 20.02 8.72 -6.15
CA ARG A 299 20.97 8.72 -5.02
C ARG A 299 20.28 8.98 -3.69
N ILE A 300 19.25 9.83 -3.68
CA ILE A 300 18.47 10.11 -2.47
C ILE A 300 17.52 8.97 -2.13
N LEU A 301 16.83 8.41 -3.14
CA LEU A 301 15.78 7.39 -2.95
C LEU A 301 16.34 5.99 -2.68
N TYR A 302 17.33 5.59 -3.46
CA TYR A 302 17.86 4.22 -3.53
C TYR A 302 19.32 4.12 -3.09
N GLU A 303 19.91 5.22 -2.63
CA GLU A 303 21.32 5.30 -2.19
C GLU A 303 22.35 4.99 -3.30
N ARG A 304 21.98 5.16 -4.58
CA ARG A 304 22.81 4.87 -5.76
C ARG A 304 22.65 5.90 -6.88
N SER A 305 23.71 6.22 -7.63
CA SER A 305 23.66 7.18 -8.75
C SER A 305 23.02 6.60 -10.01
N ASP A 306 23.22 5.30 -10.21
CA ASP A 306 22.74 4.54 -11.35
C ASP A 306 21.99 3.32 -10.83
N ILE A 307 20.81 3.10 -11.42
CA ILE A 307 20.09 1.83 -11.29
C ILE A 307 20.80 0.92 -12.29
N ASP A 308 21.97 0.42 -11.90
CA ASP A 308 22.73 -0.50 -12.72
C ASP A 308 21.94 -1.79 -12.92
N ALA A 309 22.17 -2.45 -14.05
CA ALA A 309 21.62 -3.77 -14.32
C ALA A 309 21.91 -4.69 -13.13
N GLN A 310 20.88 -5.44 -12.70
CA GLN A 310 20.93 -6.40 -11.59
C GLN A 310 22.32 -7.01 -11.38
N THR A 311 22.80 -7.01 -10.14
CA THR A 311 24.01 -7.74 -9.77
C THR A 311 23.83 -9.21 -10.15
N ILE A 312 24.57 -9.65 -11.16
CA ILE A 312 24.61 -11.04 -11.60
C ILE A 312 25.22 -11.84 -10.45
N SER A 313 24.37 -12.47 -9.64
CA SER A 313 24.84 -13.36 -8.57
C SER A 313 25.30 -14.70 -9.16
N GLU A 314 26.33 -15.30 -8.58
CA GLU A 314 26.96 -16.55 -9.05
C GLU A 314 26.00 -17.75 -9.10
N SER A 315 24.93 -17.75 -8.28
CA SER A 315 23.90 -18.79 -8.32
C SER A 315 22.87 -18.52 -9.42
N VAL A 316 22.53 -19.51 -10.24
CA VAL A 316 21.48 -19.40 -11.26
C VAL A 316 20.09 -19.75 -10.72
N THR A 317 19.04 -19.31 -11.41
CA THR A 317 17.66 -19.73 -11.12
C THR A 317 17.51 -21.24 -11.31
N PRO A 318 17.05 -22.00 -10.30
CA PRO A 318 16.84 -23.44 -10.44
C PRO A 318 15.84 -23.77 -11.56
N LYS A 319 16.12 -24.79 -12.37
CA LYS A 319 15.19 -25.23 -13.44
C LYS A 319 14.14 -26.21 -12.92
N ILE A 320 13.46 -25.80 -11.86
CA ILE A 320 12.29 -26.46 -11.27
C ILE A 320 11.07 -25.57 -11.48
N VAL A 321 9.92 -26.18 -11.70
CA VAL A 321 8.67 -25.45 -11.96
C VAL A 321 7.68 -25.67 -10.83
N HIS A 322 6.98 -24.60 -10.44
CA HIS A 322 5.98 -24.58 -9.40
C HIS A 322 4.63 -24.08 -9.93
N MET A 323 3.56 -24.76 -9.55
CA MET A 323 2.18 -24.35 -9.82
C MET A 323 1.35 -24.51 -8.55
N VAL A 324 0.32 -23.68 -8.34
CA VAL A 324 -0.51 -23.69 -7.11
C VAL A 324 -1.98 -23.89 -7.43
N TRP A 325 -2.58 -24.99 -6.99
CA TRP A 325 -4.00 -25.30 -7.19
C TRP A 325 -4.70 -25.54 -5.85
N TYR A 326 -5.73 -24.77 -5.57
CA TYR A 326 -6.57 -24.98 -4.40
C TYR A 326 -8.00 -25.34 -4.79
N GLY A 327 -8.56 -26.31 -4.09
CA GLY A 327 -9.92 -26.80 -4.28
C GLY A 327 -10.04 -27.94 -5.30
N THR A 328 -11.12 -28.70 -5.16
CA THR A 328 -11.34 -29.93 -5.92
C THR A 328 -11.83 -29.64 -7.32
N ARG A 329 -11.07 -30.10 -8.32
CA ARG A 329 -11.46 -30.08 -9.73
C ARG A 329 -10.86 -31.26 -10.49
N TYR A 330 -11.55 -31.66 -11.55
CA TYR A 330 -10.96 -32.44 -12.64
C TYR A 330 -9.98 -31.55 -13.40
N LEU A 331 -8.84 -32.08 -13.83
CA LEU A 331 -7.88 -31.35 -14.67
C LEU A 331 -8.46 -31.15 -16.09
N PRO A 332 -8.84 -29.94 -16.50
CA PRO A 332 -9.37 -29.65 -17.83
C PRO A 332 -8.30 -29.77 -18.93
N PHE A 333 -8.73 -29.87 -20.18
CA PHE A 333 -7.81 -30.02 -21.31
C PHE A 333 -6.88 -28.82 -21.51
N GLN A 334 -7.33 -27.58 -21.29
CA GLN A 334 -6.45 -26.41 -21.34
C GLN A 334 -5.31 -26.50 -20.32
N ASN A 335 -5.62 -26.86 -19.08
CA ASN A 335 -4.61 -26.97 -18.03
C ASN A 335 -3.69 -28.19 -18.27
N TYR A 336 -4.19 -29.27 -18.88
CA TYR A 336 -3.35 -30.34 -19.41
C TYR A 336 -2.37 -29.83 -20.46
N LEU A 337 -2.83 -29.00 -21.41
CA LEU A 337 -2.00 -28.41 -22.45
C LEU A 337 -0.91 -27.50 -21.84
N SER A 338 -1.26 -26.71 -20.82
CA SER A 338 -0.31 -25.91 -20.02
C SER A 338 0.76 -26.80 -19.37
N LEU A 339 0.36 -27.79 -18.57
CA LEU A 339 1.30 -28.71 -17.91
C LEU A 339 2.18 -29.48 -18.90
N ARG A 340 1.61 -29.90 -20.04
CA ARG A 340 2.37 -30.53 -21.10
C ARG A 340 3.42 -29.58 -21.67
N SER A 341 3.05 -28.32 -21.94
CA SER A 341 4.01 -27.32 -22.41
C SER A 341 5.16 -27.12 -21.42
N VAL A 342 4.90 -27.14 -20.11
CA VAL A 342 5.96 -27.16 -19.09
C VAL A 342 6.87 -28.39 -19.26
N LEU A 343 6.30 -29.59 -19.33
CA LEU A 343 7.08 -30.83 -19.37
C LEU A 343 7.87 -31.04 -20.67
N THR A 344 7.41 -30.48 -21.79
CA THR A 344 8.03 -30.67 -23.11
C THR A 344 8.85 -29.47 -23.60
N ILE A 345 8.40 -28.23 -23.32
CA ILE A 345 9.08 -27.02 -23.78
C ILE A 345 10.05 -26.50 -22.72
N LEU A 346 9.58 -26.28 -21.48
CA LEU A 346 10.48 -25.89 -20.40
C LEU A 346 11.43 -27.02 -20.04
N ASN A 347 10.95 -28.27 -20.07
CA ASN A 347 11.71 -29.46 -19.73
C ASN A 347 12.45 -29.31 -18.37
N PRO A 348 11.72 -29.11 -17.27
CA PRO A 348 12.32 -28.90 -15.96
C PRO A 348 12.85 -30.21 -15.36
N GLU A 349 13.68 -30.09 -14.32
CA GLU A 349 14.09 -31.22 -13.50
C GLU A 349 12.89 -31.83 -12.79
N LYS A 350 12.07 -30.97 -12.16
CA LYS A 350 10.84 -31.33 -11.45
C LYS A 350 9.74 -30.28 -11.69
N LEU A 351 8.51 -30.76 -11.72
CA LEU A 351 7.28 -29.98 -11.72
C LEU A 351 6.54 -30.24 -10.42
N TYR A 352 6.49 -29.24 -9.55
CA TYR A 352 5.79 -29.28 -8.27
C TYR A 352 4.39 -28.66 -8.42
N ILE A 353 3.38 -29.47 -8.11
CA ILE A 353 1.99 -29.04 -8.00
C ILE A 353 1.65 -28.89 -6.53
N HIS A 354 1.51 -27.66 -6.07
CA HIS A 354 1.18 -27.33 -4.69
C HIS A 354 -0.33 -27.18 -4.52
N GLY A 355 -0.94 -27.87 -3.56
CA GLY A 355 -2.38 -27.77 -3.36
C GLY A 355 -2.92 -28.50 -2.14
N ASP A 356 -4.18 -28.26 -1.81
CA ASP A 356 -4.88 -28.90 -0.69
C ASP A 356 -5.52 -30.24 -1.09
N VAL A 357 -5.65 -30.53 -2.39
CA VAL A 357 -6.21 -31.77 -2.93
C VAL A 357 -5.48 -32.22 -4.19
N ILE A 358 -5.40 -33.53 -4.40
CA ILE A 358 -4.89 -34.11 -5.65
C ILE A 358 -5.96 -33.96 -6.73
N LEU A 359 -5.56 -33.48 -7.91
CA LEU A 359 -6.45 -33.34 -9.06
C LEU A 359 -6.93 -34.71 -9.56
N ALA A 360 -8.15 -34.75 -10.11
CA ALA A 360 -8.72 -35.95 -10.70
C ALA A 360 -8.83 -35.86 -12.23
N GLY A 361 -9.21 -36.97 -12.87
CA GLY A 361 -9.56 -37.02 -14.29
C GLY A 361 -8.50 -37.61 -15.21
N TYR A 362 -8.94 -37.89 -16.44
CA TYR A 362 -8.14 -38.56 -17.48
C TYR A 362 -6.77 -37.90 -17.71
N TYR A 363 -6.75 -36.58 -17.85
CA TYR A 363 -5.53 -35.84 -18.10
C TYR A 363 -4.55 -35.87 -16.91
N MET A 364 -5.08 -35.83 -15.68
CA MET A 364 -4.24 -35.91 -14.49
C MET A 364 -3.60 -37.30 -14.36
N GLN A 365 -4.35 -38.36 -14.68
CA GLN A 365 -3.82 -39.73 -14.71
C GLN A 365 -2.68 -39.89 -15.72
N ASN A 366 -2.73 -39.19 -16.85
CA ASN A 366 -1.65 -39.25 -17.84
C ASN A 366 -0.40 -38.50 -17.38
N ILE A 367 -0.55 -37.27 -16.90
CA ILE A 367 0.57 -36.46 -16.42
C ILE A 367 1.24 -37.06 -15.18
N SER A 368 0.47 -37.68 -14.29
CA SER A 368 1.02 -38.28 -13.05
C SER A 368 1.93 -39.49 -13.32
N LYS A 369 1.97 -40.03 -14.53
CA LYS A 369 2.90 -41.09 -14.94
C LYS A 369 4.32 -40.57 -15.13
N ASP A 370 4.48 -39.27 -15.37
CA ASP A 370 5.80 -38.65 -15.51
C ASP A 370 6.45 -38.46 -14.13
N PRO A 371 7.61 -39.09 -13.84
CA PRO A 371 8.27 -39.04 -12.53
C PRO A 371 8.83 -37.64 -12.17
N ARG A 372 8.78 -36.69 -13.11
CA ARG A 372 9.10 -35.29 -12.83
C ARG A 372 7.96 -34.57 -12.13
N VAL A 373 6.73 -35.08 -12.21
CA VAL A 373 5.54 -34.45 -11.62
C VAL A 373 5.39 -34.88 -10.17
N ILE A 374 5.39 -33.91 -9.25
CA ILE A 374 5.32 -34.13 -7.82
C ILE A 374 4.18 -33.30 -7.24
N PHE A 375 3.22 -33.97 -6.62
CA PHE A 375 2.20 -33.29 -5.82
C PHE A 375 2.75 -32.97 -4.43
N VAL A 376 2.56 -31.73 -3.99
CA VAL A 376 2.98 -31.24 -2.68
C VAL A 376 1.76 -30.70 -1.94
N TYR A 377 1.32 -31.44 -0.93
CA TYR A 377 0.21 -30.99 -0.10
C TYR A 377 0.55 -29.66 0.59
N ARG A 378 -0.36 -28.68 0.48
CA ARG A 378 -0.33 -27.40 1.17
C ARG A 378 -1.74 -26.99 1.57
N HIS A 379 -1.90 -26.60 2.83
CA HIS A 379 -3.16 -26.02 3.27
C HIS A 379 -3.35 -24.63 2.65
N LYS A 380 -4.55 -24.35 2.13
CA LYS A 380 -4.90 -23.03 1.57
C LYS A 380 -4.77 -21.94 2.64
N PRO A 381 -3.94 -20.90 2.44
CA PRO A 381 -3.85 -19.80 3.38
C PRO A 381 -5.22 -19.13 3.58
N GLN A 382 -5.62 -18.99 4.85
CA GLN A 382 -6.86 -18.30 5.23
C GLN A 382 -6.62 -16.87 5.72
N PHE A 383 -5.40 -16.57 6.16
CA PHE A 383 -5.03 -15.28 6.73
C PHE A 383 -3.65 -14.83 6.26
N VAL A 384 -3.46 -13.51 6.17
CA VAL A 384 -2.18 -12.87 5.89
C VAL A 384 -2.07 -11.59 6.73
N TYR A 385 -1.03 -11.48 7.57
CA TYR A 385 -0.86 -10.39 8.53
C TYR A 385 -2.15 -10.05 9.33
N GLY A 386 -2.83 -11.09 9.84
CA GLY A 386 -4.08 -10.93 10.61
C GLY A 386 -5.35 -10.67 9.78
N ASN A 387 -5.22 -10.46 8.46
CA ASN A 387 -6.36 -10.20 7.58
C ASN A 387 -6.85 -11.48 6.92
N ARG A 388 -8.17 -11.69 6.86
CA ARG A 388 -8.77 -12.83 6.16
C ARG A 388 -8.58 -12.71 4.65
N ILE A 389 -8.16 -13.81 4.01
CA ILE A 389 -8.03 -13.93 2.57
C ILE A 389 -9.39 -14.33 1.99
N LYS A 390 -9.98 -13.48 1.13
CA LYS A 390 -11.31 -13.70 0.56
C LYS A 390 -11.29 -14.51 -0.73
N PHE A 391 -10.24 -14.36 -1.54
CA PHE A 391 -10.17 -14.92 -2.88
C PHE A 391 -9.11 -16.02 -2.95
N VAL A 392 -9.43 -17.15 -3.61
CA VAL A 392 -8.50 -18.25 -3.81
C VAL A 392 -7.26 -17.82 -4.61
N ALA A 393 -7.44 -16.94 -5.59
CA ALA A 393 -6.32 -16.35 -6.35
C ALA A 393 -5.31 -15.63 -5.43
N LEU A 394 -5.77 -14.87 -4.43
CA LEU A 394 -4.89 -14.19 -3.48
C LEU A 394 -4.23 -15.17 -2.49
N ALA A 395 -4.89 -16.28 -2.16
CA ALA A 395 -4.26 -17.36 -1.40
C ALA A 395 -3.12 -18.02 -2.21
N SER A 396 -3.29 -18.13 -3.53
CA SER A 396 -2.23 -18.54 -4.45
C SER A 396 -1.07 -17.55 -4.47
N ASP A 397 -1.34 -16.24 -4.47
CA ASP A 397 -0.29 -15.20 -4.44
C ASP A 397 0.61 -15.30 -3.19
N VAL A 398 0.00 -15.53 -2.02
CA VAL A 398 0.76 -15.78 -0.77
C VAL A 398 1.62 -17.04 -0.89
N THR A 399 1.03 -18.10 -1.46
CA THR A 399 1.70 -19.41 -1.58
C THR A 399 2.87 -19.36 -2.57
N ARG A 400 2.68 -18.77 -3.75
CA ARG A 400 3.73 -18.67 -4.77
C ARG A 400 4.89 -17.78 -4.29
N CYS A 401 4.58 -16.73 -3.52
CA CYS A 401 5.59 -15.90 -2.88
C CYS A 401 6.46 -16.71 -1.89
N ASP A 402 5.84 -17.50 -0.97
CA ASP A 402 6.59 -18.37 -0.04
C ASP A 402 7.45 -19.41 -0.78
N ILE A 403 6.91 -20.02 -1.83
CA ILE A 403 7.62 -21.01 -2.65
C ILE A 403 8.85 -20.39 -3.30
N LEU A 404 8.68 -19.30 -4.06
CA LEU A 404 9.79 -18.63 -4.76
C LEU A 404 10.83 -18.09 -3.77
N LEU A 405 10.40 -17.59 -2.61
CA LEU A 405 11.32 -17.12 -1.59
C LEU A 405 12.20 -18.25 -1.05
N ARG A 406 11.63 -19.44 -0.86
CA ARG A 406 12.33 -20.57 -0.24
C ARG A 406 13.17 -21.39 -1.21
N TYR A 407 12.60 -21.68 -2.38
CA TYR A 407 13.17 -22.63 -3.34
C TYR A 407 13.64 -21.97 -4.63
N GLY A 408 13.21 -20.74 -4.90
CA GLY A 408 13.38 -20.13 -6.21
C GLY A 408 12.62 -20.91 -7.29
N GLY A 409 13.14 -20.90 -8.50
CA GLY A 409 12.60 -21.63 -9.63
C GLY A 409 11.70 -20.80 -10.52
N ILE A 410 10.85 -21.49 -11.28
CA ILE A 410 9.90 -20.90 -12.22
C ILE A 410 8.50 -21.13 -11.66
N TYR A 411 7.78 -20.07 -11.30
CA TYR A 411 6.35 -20.15 -11.04
C TYR A 411 5.58 -19.87 -12.34
N THR A 412 4.51 -20.65 -12.57
CA THR A 412 3.60 -20.45 -13.70
C THR A 412 2.16 -20.75 -13.30
N ASP A 413 1.23 -19.89 -13.69
CA ASP A 413 -0.23 -20.15 -13.58
C ASP A 413 -0.64 -21.29 -14.54
N TRP A 414 -1.80 -21.88 -14.29
CA TRP A 414 -2.30 -23.11 -14.93
C TRP A 414 -2.85 -22.94 -16.34
N ASP A 415 -2.99 -21.70 -16.75
CA ASP A 415 -3.50 -21.20 -18.00
C ASP A 415 -2.40 -20.48 -18.82
N VAL A 416 -1.14 -20.70 -18.43
CA VAL A 416 0.06 -20.30 -19.18
C VAL A 416 0.54 -21.46 -20.06
N ILE A 417 0.69 -21.20 -21.35
CA ILE A 417 1.27 -22.16 -22.31
C ILE A 417 2.64 -21.66 -22.75
N TRP A 418 3.66 -22.46 -22.48
CA TRP A 418 5.05 -22.19 -22.87
C TRP A 418 5.27 -22.59 -24.32
N VAL A 419 5.87 -21.70 -25.10
CA VAL A 419 6.16 -21.93 -26.53
C VAL A 419 7.64 -21.81 -26.85
N LYS A 420 8.46 -21.35 -25.89
CA LYS A 420 9.92 -21.28 -26.00
C LYS A 420 10.58 -21.60 -24.64
N PRO A 421 11.72 -22.33 -24.62
CA PRO A 421 12.50 -22.57 -23.40
C PRO A 421 13.04 -21.27 -22.79
N VAL A 422 13.30 -21.26 -21.48
CA VAL A 422 13.82 -20.09 -20.72
C VAL A 422 15.29 -20.21 -20.34
N ASP A 423 16.02 -21.15 -20.94
CA ASP A 423 17.42 -21.42 -20.60
C ASP A 423 18.31 -20.18 -20.77
N ASP A 424 18.04 -19.32 -21.75
CA ASP A 424 18.77 -18.07 -21.94
C ASP A 424 18.55 -17.08 -20.77
N LEU A 425 17.34 -17.00 -20.22
CA LEU A 425 17.03 -16.17 -19.04
C LEU A 425 17.70 -16.71 -17.78
N ILE A 426 17.78 -18.05 -17.63
CA ILE A 426 18.51 -18.70 -16.54
C ILE A 426 20.02 -18.36 -16.65
N LEU A 427 20.59 -18.47 -17.85
CA LEU A 427 22.01 -18.20 -18.11
C LEU A 427 22.38 -16.73 -17.92
N LYS A 428 21.45 -15.79 -18.12
CA LYS A 428 21.65 -14.36 -17.81
C LYS A 428 21.80 -14.09 -16.30
N GLY A 429 21.37 -15.02 -15.44
CA GLY A 429 21.62 -14.94 -14.00
C GLY A 429 20.86 -13.82 -13.28
N TYR A 430 19.73 -13.38 -13.82
CA TYR A 430 18.85 -12.41 -13.16
C TYR A 430 18.32 -12.94 -11.81
N SER A 431 18.24 -12.07 -10.80
CA SER A 431 17.78 -12.46 -9.46
C SER A 431 16.29 -12.81 -9.47
N VAL A 432 15.49 -11.98 -10.14
CA VAL A 432 14.07 -12.18 -10.39
C VAL A 432 13.75 -11.69 -11.80
N VAL A 433 12.93 -12.45 -12.54
CA VAL A 433 12.40 -12.09 -13.85
C VAL A 433 10.87 -12.10 -13.79
N VAL A 434 10.26 -11.00 -14.22
CA VAL A 434 8.81 -10.81 -14.33
C VAL A 434 8.48 -10.09 -15.64
N SER A 435 7.20 -9.91 -15.93
CA SER A 435 6.74 -9.00 -17.00
C SER A 435 5.78 -7.95 -16.45
N PHE A 436 5.67 -6.84 -17.16
CA PHE A 436 4.53 -5.96 -16.98
C PHE A 436 3.25 -6.59 -17.54
N ASP A 437 2.12 -6.02 -17.13
CA ASP A 437 0.79 -6.36 -17.63
C ASP A 437 -0.02 -5.09 -17.88
N ILE A 438 -1.07 -5.25 -18.68
CA ILE A 438 -2.13 -4.27 -18.87
C ILE A 438 -3.26 -4.54 -17.87
N VAL A 439 -3.49 -3.58 -17.00
CA VAL A 439 -4.81 -3.45 -16.37
C VAL A 439 -5.42 -2.19 -16.97
N PRO A 440 -6.44 -2.32 -17.85
CA PRO A 440 -7.16 -1.14 -18.27
C PRO A 440 -7.73 -0.49 -17.00
N TRP A 441 -7.81 0.84 -16.97
CA TRP A 441 -8.45 1.60 -15.86
C TRP A 441 -7.62 1.85 -14.60
N THR A 442 -6.28 1.84 -14.64
CA THR A 442 -5.46 2.11 -13.44
C THR A 442 -4.78 3.49 -13.43
N TYR A 443 -4.66 4.08 -12.23
CA TYR A 443 -3.79 5.25 -11.96
C TYR A 443 -2.31 4.89 -11.86
N TYR A 444 -2.00 3.59 -11.85
CA TYR A 444 -0.63 3.09 -11.81
C TYR A 444 0.02 3.27 -13.19
N PRO A 445 1.30 3.71 -13.26
CA PRO A 445 2.01 3.80 -14.53
C PRO A 445 2.15 2.45 -15.24
N GLU A 446 2.46 1.39 -14.48
CA GLU A 446 2.53 0.00 -14.93
C GLU A 446 1.98 -0.94 -13.85
N THR A 447 1.83 -2.23 -14.18
CA THR A 447 1.41 -3.28 -13.26
C THR A 447 2.23 -4.54 -13.50
N ILE A 448 2.42 -5.38 -12.48
CA ILE A 448 3.17 -6.64 -12.59
C ILE A 448 2.17 -7.79 -12.45
N GLN A 449 2.19 -8.74 -13.37
CA GLN A 449 1.36 -9.95 -13.29
C GLN A 449 2.19 -11.11 -12.75
N PRO A 450 1.90 -11.61 -11.53
CA PRO A 450 2.66 -12.71 -10.93
C PRO A 450 2.33 -14.10 -11.52
N GLY A 451 1.63 -14.17 -12.65
CA GLY A 451 1.27 -15.43 -13.31
C GLY A 451 2.44 -16.17 -13.94
N VAL A 452 3.53 -15.46 -14.27
CA VAL A 452 4.81 -16.07 -14.62
C VAL A 452 5.91 -15.30 -13.91
N MET A 453 6.71 -16.01 -13.11
CA MET A 453 7.84 -15.43 -12.40
C MET A 453 8.99 -16.43 -12.38
N MET A 454 10.22 -15.93 -12.54
CA MET A 454 11.43 -16.71 -12.31
C MET A 454 12.21 -16.05 -11.19
N ALA A 455 12.68 -16.81 -10.21
CA ALA A 455 13.42 -16.24 -9.09
C ALA A 455 14.52 -17.15 -8.59
N LYS A 456 15.63 -16.56 -8.16
CA LYS A 456 16.58 -17.21 -7.27
C LYS A 456 15.94 -17.34 -5.87
N PRO A 457 16.26 -18.41 -5.12
CA PRO A 457 15.84 -18.50 -3.72
C PRO A 457 16.39 -17.30 -2.94
N LYS A 458 15.61 -16.81 -1.96
CA LYS A 458 15.95 -15.68 -1.08
C LYS A 458 16.23 -14.36 -1.82
N SER A 459 15.68 -14.19 -3.02
CA SER A 459 15.82 -12.95 -3.78
C SER A 459 15.14 -11.77 -3.07
N ASP A 460 15.81 -10.60 -3.09
CA ASP A 460 15.37 -9.41 -2.37
C ASP A 460 13.98 -8.92 -2.82
N PHE A 461 13.68 -8.97 -4.12
CA PHE A 461 12.37 -8.56 -4.62
C PHE A 461 11.24 -9.43 -4.06
N ILE A 462 11.42 -10.76 -4.02
CA ILE A 462 10.41 -11.67 -3.47
C ILE A 462 10.27 -11.49 -1.96
N LYS A 463 11.39 -11.23 -1.26
CA LYS A 463 11.37 -10.89 0.17
C LYS A 463 10.55 -9.62 0.43
N HIS A 464 10.82 -8.55 -0.32
CA HIS A 464 10.07 -7.30 -0.20
C HIS A 464 8.61 -7.45 -0.62
N TRP A 465 8.31 -8.32 -1.58
CA TRP A 465 6.93 -8.68 -1.90
C TRP A 465 6.22 -9.38 -0.73
N GLN A 466 6.87 -10.35 -0.07
CA GLN A 466 6.32 -11.00 1.12
C GLN A 466 6.08 -10.01 2.26
N GLU A 467 7.03 -9.10 2.52
CA GLU A 467 6.89 -8.05 3.54
C GLU A 467 5.75 -7.08 3.19
N ASN A 468 5.51 -6.84 1.90
CA ASN A 468 4.48 -5.92 1.43
C ASN A 468 3.05 -6.46 1.66
N PHE A 469 2.86 -7.75 1.92
CA PHE A 469 1.56 -8.28 2.32
C PHE A 469 1.03 -7.68 3.64
N LYS A 470 1.86 -6.98 4.43
CA LYS A 470 1.38 -6.16 5.57
C LYS A 470 0.39 -5.06 5.14
N ASN A 471 0.45 -4.64 3.87
CA ASN A 471 -0.43 -3.66 3.26
C ASN A 471 -1.67 -4.30 2.60
N TYR A 472 -1.91 -5.59 2.82
CA TYR A 472 -3.01 -6.34 2.20
C TYR A 472 -4.37 -5.68 2.46
N LYS A 473 -5.22 -5.63 1.42
CA LYS A 473 -6.56 -5.03 1.47
C LYS A 473 -7.63 -6.08 1.19
N PRO A 474 -8.40 -6.57 2.19
CA PRO A 474 -9.32 -7.71 2.00
C PRO A 474 -10.32 -7.60 0.85
N ASN A 475 -10.73 -6.38 0.50
CA ASN A 475 -11.73 -6.12 -0.53
C ASN A 475 -11.16 -5.69 -1.88
N SER A 476 -9.84 -5.55 -2.04
CA SER A 476 -9.22 -5.04 -3.28
C SER A 476 -8.39 -6.11 -3.97
N TRP A 477 -9.01 -6.84 -4.90
CA TRP A 477 -8.36 -7.94 -5.64
C TRP A 477 -7.17 -7.44 -6.47
N TRP A 478 -7.38 -6.45 -7.34
CA TRP A 478 -6.34 -5.89 -8.22
C TRP A 478 -5.16 -5.29 -7.44
N PHE A 479 -5.46 -4.61 -6.33
CA PHE A 479 -4.41 -4.04 -5.50
C PHE A 479 -3.48 -5.14 -4.98
N ASN A 480 -4.04 -6.18 -4.37
CA ASN A 480 -3.24 -7.26 -3.80
C ASN A 480 -2.51 -8.07 -4.87
N ALA A 481 -3.21 -8.46 -5.94
CA ALA A 481 -2.68 -9.36 -6.96
C ALA A 481 -1.58 -8.72 -7.82
N MET A 482 -1.70 -7.44 -8.18
CA MET A 482 -0.85 -6.84 -9.22
C MET A 482 -0.23 -5.51 -8.81
N TYR A 483 -1.02 -4.60 -8.25
CA TYR A 483 -0.53 -3.24 -7.98
C TYR A 483 0.46 -3.20 -6.82
N SER A 484 0.28 -4.08 -5.84
CA SER A 484 1.15 -4.18 -4.67
C SER A 484 2.58 -4.59 -5.07
N LEU A 485 2.74 -5.52 -6.03
CA LEU A 485 4.05 -5.89 -6.59
C LEU A 485 4.70 -4.71 -7.30
N TYR A 486 3.93 -3.92 -8.05
CA TYR A 486 4.47 -2.73 -8.69
C TYR A 486 4.99 -1.70 -7.66
N LYS A 487 4.33 -1.57 -6.50
CA LYS A 487 4.83 -0.73 -5.40
C LYS A 487 6.14 -1.24 -4.79
N VAL A 488 6.40 -2.54 -4.83
CA VAL A 488 7.70 -3.10 -4.44
C VAL A 488 8.76 -2.67 -5.45
N TYR A 489 8.46 -2.77 -6.75
CA TYR A 489 9.37 -2.31 -7.81
C TYR A 489 9.71 -0.82 -7.69
N GLU A 490 8.74 0.05 -7.42
CA GLU A 490 9.00 1.49 -7.25
C GLU A 490 9.95 1.81 -6.08
N GLN A 491 10.06 0.92 -5.09
CA GLN A 491 10.96 1.06 -3.94
C GLN A 491 12.30 0.36 -4.15
N PHE A 492 12.31 -0.74 -4.89
CA PHE A 492 13.48 -1.59 -5.11
C PHE A 492 13.68 -1.91 -6.61
N PRO A 493 13.89 -0.90 -7.46
CA PRO A 493 13.89 -1.09 -8.92
C PRO A 493 14.99 -2.01 -9.42
N ASP A 494 16.12 -2.08 -8.72
CA ASP A 494 17.28 -2.90 -9.08
C ASP A 494 17.09 -4.40 -8.76
N SER A 495 16.08 -4.74 -7.97
CA SER A 495 15.91 -6.10 -7.45
C SER A 495 15.14 -7.05 -8.40
N VAL A 496 14.62 -6.52 -9.51
CA VAL A 496 13.79 -7.26 -10.47
C VAL A 496 14.12 -6.89 -11.93
N HIS A 497 14.12 -7.89 -12.81
CA HIS A 497 14.31 -7.73 -14.24
C HIS A 497 12.95 -7.89 -14.94
N PHE A 498 12.66 -6.96 -15.86
CA PHE A 498 11.47 -7.03 -16.69
C PHE A 498 11.84 -7.63 -18.05
N GLU A 499 11.25 -8.78 -18.36
CA GLU A 499 11.32 -9.40 -19.69
C GLU A 499 9.94 -9.23 -20.36
N PRO A 500 9.78 -8.25 -21.27
CA PRO A 500 8.51 -7.97 -21.94
C PRO A 500 7.92 -9.17 -22.71
N ARG A 501 8.77 -10.12 -23.13
CA ARG A 501 8.36 -11.32 -23.89
C ARG A 501 8.06 -12.53 -23.00
N LEU A 502 8.22 -12.42 -21.68
CA LEU A 502 8.06 -13.54 -20.75
C LEU A 502 6.67 -14.18 -20.84
N GLN A 503 5.64 -13.35 -20.97
CA GLN A 503 4.27 -13.78 -21.19
C GLN A 503 3.52 -12.74 -22.02
N VAL A 504 2.70 -13.20 -22.97
CA VAL A 504 1.69 -12.37 -23.61
C VAL A 504 0.34 -12.75 -23.05
N ILE A 505 -0.30 -11.78 -22.39
CA ILE A 505 -1.58 -11.98 -21.72
C ILE A 505 -2.70 -11.77 -22.71
N CYS A 506 -3.60 -12.74 -22.78
CA CYS A 506 -4.75 -12.76 -23.64
C CYS A 506 -6.03 -12.93 -22.80
N TYR A 507 -6.97 -12.01 -22.95
CA TYR A 507 -8.25 -12.04 -22.23
C TYR A 507 -9.39 -11.43 -23.07
N SER A 508 -10.63 -11.62 -22.61
CA SER A 508 -11.90 -11.08 -23.14
C SER A 508 -12.64 -11.94 -24.17
N LYS A 509 -13.93 -11.64 -24.34
CA LYS A 509 -14.83 -12.27 -25.34
C LYS A 509 -14.32 -12.12 -26.79
N LYS A 510 -13.41 -11.17 -27.04
CA LYS A 510 -12.83 -10.90 -28.36
C LYS A 510 -11.44 -11.54 -28.56
N LEU A 511 -10.97 -12.38 -27.61
CA LEU A 511 -9.67 -13.07 -27.67
C LEU A 511 -8.51 -12.09 -27.90
N THR A 512 -8.54 -10.98 -27.16
CA THR A 512 -7.57 -9.91 -27.31
C THR A 512 -6.30 -10.22 -26.55
N CYS A 513 -5.15 -10.03 -27.20
CA CYS A 513 -3.83 -10.19 -26.58
C CYS A 513 -3.09 -8.86 -26.46
N HIS A 514 -2.22 -8.79 -25.47
CA HIS A 514 -1.54 -7.57 -25.05
C HIS A 514 -0.02 -7.78 -24.96
N PRO A 515 0.68 -7.81 -26.12
CA PRO A 515 2.13 -7.92 -26.15
C PRO A 515 2.78 -6.62 -25.66
N THR A 516 3.30 -6.62 -24.43
CA THR A 516 3.85 -5.40 -23.78
C THR A 516 5.08 -4.82 -24.50
N PHE A 517 5.74 -5.60 -25.34
CA PHE A 517 6.86 -5.19 -26.19
C PHE A 517 6.43 -4.45 -27.47
N LYS A 518 5.14 -4.35 -27.79
CA LYS A 518 4.65 -3.55 -28.92
C LYS A 518 4.31 -2.13 -28.46
N GLU A 519 4.58 -1.15 -29.31
CA GLU A 519 4.16 0.23 -29.04
C GLU A 519 2.64 0.33 -28.89
N ASN A 520 2.19 1.19 -27.97
CA ASN A 520 0.77 1.45 -27.71
C ASN A 520 -0.04 0.19 -27.32
N PHE A 521 0.60 -0.85 -26.76
CA PHE A 521 -0.08 -2.07 -26.31
C PHE A 521 -1.22 -1.82 -25.29
N LYS A 522 -1.15 -0.69 -24.58
CA LYS A 522 -2.15 -0.27 -23.57
C LYS A 522 -3.45 0.25 -24.16
N THR A 523 -3.41 0.84 -25.37
CA THR A 523 -4.57 1.51 -25.95
C THR A 523 -5.27 0.66 -26.99
N GLN A 524 -4.59 -0.34 -27.56
CA GLN A 524 -5.14 -1.18 -28.61
C GLN A 524 -4.65 -2.62 -28.47
N ALA A 525 -5.59 -3.56 -28.63
CA ALA A 525 -5.32 -4.94 -28.98
C ALA A 525 -4.31 -5.00 -30.14
N LYS A 526 -3.20 -5.71 -29.96
CA LYS A 526 -2.23 -5.91 -31.04
C LYS A 526 -2.15 -7.39 -31.39
N LYS A 527 -2.13 -7.67 -32.69
CA LYS A 527 -1.71 -8.98 -33.18
C LYS A 527 -0.21 -9.12 -32.91
N PHE A 528 0.20 -10.32 -32.55
CA PHE A 528 1.58 -10.72 -32.45
C PHE A 528 1.72 -12.10 -33.09
N ASP A 529 2.92 -12.42 -33.54
CA ASP A 529 3.27 -13.74 -34.05
C ASP A 529 4.15 -14.41 -32.99
N TRP A 530 3.65 -15.46 -32.35
CA TRP A 530 4.33 -16.08 -31.21
C TRP A 530 5.68 -16.71 -31.57
N ILE A 531 5.93 -17.02 -32.85
CA ILE A 531 7.23 -17.53 -33.32
C ILE A 531 8.15 -16.37 -33.64
N LEU A 532 7.73 -15.46 -34.53
CA LEU A 532 8.57 -14.37 -35.03
C LEU A 532 8.84 -13.30 -33.97
N ASP A 533 7.91 -13.07 -33.05
CA ASP A 533 8.08 -12.13 -31.94
C ASP A 533 8.85 -12.73 -30.75
N ASP A 534 9.26 -14.01 -30.83
CA ASP A 534 10.15 -14.69 -29.89
C ASP A 534 9.62 -14.67 -28.43
N VAL A 535 8.33 -14.97 -28.26
CA VAL A 535 7.68 -14.95 -26.93
C VAL A 535 7.96 -16.24 -26.16
N TYR A 536 8.05 -16.16 -24.84
CA TYR A 536 8.25 -17.36 -23.99
C TYR A 536 6.95 -18.11 -23.75
N SER A 537 5.87 -17.39 -23.49
CA SER A 537 4.59 -17.98 -23.15
C SER A 537 3.40 -17.12 -23.55
N VAL A 538 2.23 -17.77 -23.66
CA VAL A 538 0.92 -17.14 -23.84
C VAL A 538 0.07 -17.48 -22.63
N HIS A 539 -0.45 -16.45 -21.96
CA HIS A 539 -1.23 -16.56 -20.73
C HIS A 539 -2.69 -16.20 -21.02
N ALA A 540 -3.56 -17.21 -21.04
CA ALA A 540 -4.94 -17.07 -21.49
C ALA A 540 -5.92 -17.11 -20.30
N THR A 541 -6.13 -15.94 -19.69
CA THR A 541 -6.74 -15.80 -18.36
C THR A 541 -8.27 -15.90 -18.35
N TRP A 542 -8.94 -15.42 -19.40
CA TRP A 542 -10.40 -15.46 -19.47
C TRP A 542 -10.95 -15.35 -20.91
N PRO A 543 -11.97 -16.15 -21.28
CA PRO A 543 -12.70 -17.11 -20.46
C PRO A 543 -11.89 -18.39 -20.18
N ASP A 544 -12.29 -19.16 -19.17
CA ASP A 544 -11.69 -20.43 -18.77
C ASP A 544 -12.73 -21.56 -18.88
N PRO A 545 -12.60 -22.51 -19.83
CA PRO A 545 -11.50 -22.63 -20.79
C PRO A 545 -11.55 -21.57 -21.90
N PHE A 546 -10.38 -21.29 -22.46
CA PHE A 546 -10.12 -20.29 -23.47
C PHE A 546 -10.43 -20.81 -24.87
N PRO A 547 -11.05 -20.02 -25.76
CA PRO A 547 -11.46 -20.46 -27.07
C PRO A 547 -10.30 -20.94 -27.95
N GLY A 548 -10.44 -22.14 -28.50
CA GLY A 548 -9.39 -22.87 -29.21
C GLY A 548 -8.66 -23.91 -28.35
N TRP A 549 -8.79 -23.86 -27.01
CA TRP A 549 -8.17 -24.76 -26.04
C TRP A 549 -9.15 -25.51 -25.15
N GLU A 550 -10.44 -25.48 -25.47
CA GLU A 550 -11.49 -26.12 -24.66
C GLU A 550 -11.38 -27.65 -24.67
N SER A 551 -10.91 -28.22 -25.78
CA SER A 551 -10.75 -29.65 -25.96
C SER A 551 -9.71 -29.98 -27.02
N ARG A 552 -9.24 -31.24 -27.02
CA ARG A 552 -8.37 -31.75 -28.10
C ARG A 552 -9.01 -31.57 -29.49
N ALA A 553 -10.31 -31.81 -29.60
CA ALA A 553 -11.03 -31.64 -30.87
C ALA A 553 -11.11 -30.18 -31.31
N SER A 554 -11.18 -29.24 -30.36
CA SER A 554 -11.10 -27.79 -30.63
C SER A 554 -9.72 -27.42 -31.17
N VAL A 555 -8.65 -27.88 -30.53
CA VAL A 555 -7.27 -27.65 -31.01
C VAL A 555 -7.03 -28.25 -32.40
N MET A 556 -7.46 -29.48 -32.65
CA MET A 556 -7.16 -30.16 -33.91
C MET A 556 -7.95 -29.58 -35.10
N ARG A 557 -9.20 -29.14 -34.88
CA ARG A 557 -10.08 -28.61 -35.94
C ARG A 557 -10.09 -27.08 -36.03
N GLY A 558 -9.64 -26.40 -34.98
CA GLY A 558 -9.68 -24.95 -34.86
C GLY A 558 -8.67 -24.26 -35.79
N ASN A 559 -8.97 -23.01 -36.14
CA ASN A 559 -8.11 -22.16 -36.95
C ASN A 559 -7.53 -21.02 -36.11
N GLY A 560 -6.40 -20.47 -36.54
CA GLY A 560 -5.75 -19.32 -35.91
C GLY A 560 -4.77 -19.68 -34.79
N MET A 561 -4.18 -18.63 -34.23
CA MET A 561 -3.01 -18.69 -33.35
C MET A 561 -3.15 -19.67 -32.17
N PHE A 562 -4.27 -19.65 -31.45
CA PHE A 562 -4.44 -20.51 -30.28
C PHE A 562 -4.51 -21.99 -30.69
N ALA A 563 -5.27 -22.34 -31.72
CA ALA A 563 -5.31 -23.72 -32.23
C ALA A 563 -3.94 -24.17 -32.77
N GLU A 564 -3.18 -23.27 -33.42
CA GLU A 564 -1.80 -23.53 -33.87
C GLU A 564 -0.85 -23.80 -32.71
N ILE A 565 -0.86 -22.96 -31.67
CA ILE A 565 -0.08 -23.19 -30.44
C ILE A 565 -0.47 -24.53 -29.81
N GLY A 566 -1.76 -24.82 -29.68
CA GLY A 566 -2.23 -26.07 -29.11
C GLY A 566 -1.72 -27.28 -29.90
N ARG A 567 -1.78 -27.23 -31.24
CA ARG A 567 -1.19 -28.25 -32.10
C ARG A 567 0.31 -28.33 -31.90
N TYR A 568 1.03 -27.21 -31.87
CA TYR A 568 2.47 -27.19 -31.65
C TYR A 568 2.88 -27.95 -30.37
N ILE A 569 2.16 -27.74 -29.26
CA ILE A 569 2.39 -28.46 -27.99
C ILE A 569 2.02 -29.95 -28.12
N LEU A 570 0.89 -30.28 -28.76
CA LEU A 570 0.47 -31.67 -28.96
C LEU A 570 1.41 -32.48 -29.89
N HIS A 571 2.15 -31.81 -30.77
CA HIS A 571 3.16 -32.46 -31.62
C HIS A 571 4.51 -32.65 -30.92
N GLN A 572 4.75 -31.99 -29.77
CA GLN A 572 5.96 -32.26 -28.99
C GLN A 572 5.94 -33.69 -28.49
N LYS A 573 7.05 -34.40 -28.68
CA LYS A 573 7.20 -35.78 -28.21
C LYS A 573 7.04 -35.83 -26.69
N TYR A 574 6.04 -36.57 -26.22
CA TYR A 574 5.78 -36.77 -24.80
C TYR A 574 5.48 -38.24 -24.55
N SER A 575 6.39 -38.93 -23.85
CA SER A 575 6.35 -40.40 -23.70
C SER A 575 5.15 -40.93 -22.91
N TYR A 576 4.39 -40.05 -22.26
CA TYR A 576 3.25 -40.41 -21.40
C TYR A 576 1.89 -40.04 -22.03
N ASP A 577 1.89 -39.52 -23.26
CA ASP A 577 0.69 -39.44 -24.08
C ASP A 577 0.25 -40.86 -24.46
N HIS A 578 -0.99 -41.23 -24.16
CA HIS A 578 -1.62 -42.39 -24.80
C HIS A 578 -2.13 -41.94 -26.16
N GLU A 579 -1.52 -42.43 -27.24
CA GLU A 579 -2.19 -42.44 -28.54
C GLU A 579 -3.40 -43.38 -28.43
N THR A 580 -4.58 -42.92 -28.85
CA THR A 580 -5.80 -43.71 -29.17
C THR A 580 -6.94 -43.92 -28.15
N VAL A 581 -7.08 -43.12 -27.08
CA VAL A 581 -8.38 -43.08 -26.35
C VAL A 581 -8.91 -41.65 -26.26
N THR A 582 -9.95 -41.37 -27.03
CA THR A 582 -10.81 -40.20 -26.81
C THR A 582 -11.33 -40.24 -25.37
N PRO A 583 -11.24 -39.14 -24.59
CA PRO A 583 -11.82 -39.12 -23.25
C PRO A 583 -13.32 -39.45 -23.35
N PRO A 584 -13.88 -40.26 -22.43
CA PRO A 584 -15.31 -40.54 -22.42
C PRO A 584 -16.09 -39.22 -22.32
N ASN A 585 -17.20 -39.13 -23.06
CA ASN A 585 -18.10 -37.98 -22.99
C ASN A 585 -18.50 -37.73 -21.52
N VAL A 586 -18.50 -36.46 -21.11
CA VAL A 586 -18.73 -35.98 -19.73
C VAL A 586 -20.19 -36.18 -19.24
N ASN A 587 -20.94 -37.12 -19.83
CA ASN A 587 -22.32 -37.43 -19.44
C ASN A 587 -22.50 -38.76 -18.69
N ASP A 588 -21.46 -39.58 -18.51
CA ASP A 588 -21.60 -40.82 -17.74
C ASP A 588 -21.19 -40.63 -16.28
N SER A 589 -22.20 -40.30 -15.46
CA SER A 589 -22.17 -40.40 -14.02
C SER A 589 -22.29 -41.87 -13.60
N THR A 590 -21.17 -42.60 -13.62
CA THR A 590 -21.08 -43.88 -12.89
C THR A 590 -20.14 -43.70 -11.71
N ALA A 591 -20.75 -43.54 -10.53
CA ALA A 591 -20.09 -43.52 -9.26
C ALA A 591 -19.31 -44.83 -9.04
N PHE A 592 -18.01 -44.73 -8.82
CA PHE A 592 -17.22 -45.82 -8.27
C PHE A 592 -16.85 -45.50 -6.81
N ASN A 593 -17.29 -46.39 -5.93
CA ASN A 593 -17.13 -46.35 -4.48
C ASN A 593 -15.67 -46.22 -4.06
N ILE A 594 -15.35 -45.15 -3.32
CA ILE A 594 -14.20 -45.12 -2.40
C ILE A 594 -14.78 -45.27 -1.00
N SER A 595 -14.44 -46.38 -0.35
CA SER A 595 -14.83 -46.71 1.02
C SER A 595 -14.35 -45.63 2.00
N LEU A 596 -15.30 -45.11 2.78
CA LEU A 596 -15.16 -44.08 3.80
C LEU A 596 -14.22 -44.49 4.95
N PHE A 597 -13.40 -43.54 5.39
CA PHE A 597 -13.24 -43.27 6.82
C PHE A 597 -14.02 -42.00 7.15
N GLN A 598 -14.96 -42.13 8.08
CA GLN A 598 -15.98 -41.17 8.45
C GLN A 598 -15.58 -40.46 9.74
N SER A 599 -15.66 -39.13 9.77
CA SER A 599 -15.98 -38.30 10.94
C SER A 599 -16.41 -36.93 10.39
N SER A 600 -17.68 -36.72 10.09
CA SER A 600 -18.76 -36.20 10.96
C SER A 600 -18.56 -34.74 11.39
N ASP A 601 -19.48 -33.93 10.87
CA ASP A 601 -20.01 -32.65 11.35
C ASP A 601 -19.16 -31.37 11.21
N ASP A 602 -19.50 -30.57 10.19
CA ASP A 602 -20.22 -29.31 10.38
C ASP A 602 -20.68 -28.73 9.04
N LYS A 603 -21.99 -28.51 8.89
CA LYS A 603 -22.62 -27.75 7.80
C LYS A 603 -22.41 -26.25 8.03
N PRO A 604 -22.23 -25.46 6.95
CA PRO A 604 -22.67 -24.07 6.96
C PRO A 604 -23.84 -23.89 5.98
N ASP A 605 -24.80 -23.10 6.44
CA ASP A 605 -25.98 -22.63 5.73
C ASP A 605 -25.61 -21.76 4.53
N ASP A 606 -26.16 -22.13 3.36
CA ASP A 606 -26.32 -21.28 2.19
C ASP A 606 -27.78 -20.84 2.14
N GLU A 607 -28.04 -19.53 2.15
CA GLU A 607 -29.17 -18.91 1.46
C GLU A 607 -28.99 -17.39 1.37
N ASN A 608 -28.71 -16.90 0.15
CA ASN A 608 -29.57 -15.97 -0.59
C ASN A 608 -28.78 -15.27 -1.71
N ASP A 609 -28.88 -15.80 -2.92
CA ASP A 609 -28.82 -15.01 -4.15
C ASP A 609 -30.03 -15.42 -5.01
N ASP A 610 -31.01 -14.53 -5.00
CA ASP A 610 -32.33 -14.67 -5.62
C ASP A 610 -32.26 -14.04 -7.03
N VAL A 611 -32.19 -14.85 -8.08
CA VAL A 611 -32.54 -14.44 -9.44
C VAL A 611 -33.40 -15.52 -10.07
N ARG A 612 -34.68 -15.18 -10.21
CA ARG A 612 -35.79 -16.01 -10.70
C ARG A 612 -35.56 -16.49 -12.13
N ASP A 613 -36.02 -17.71 -12.36
CA ASP A 613 -36.13 -18.41 -13.63
C ASP A 613 -37.63 -18.82 -13.83
N PRO A 614 -38.06 -19.53 -14.89
CA PRO A 614 -38.67 -18.98 -16.11
C PRO A 614 -40.12 -19.46 -16.34
N GLU A 615 -40.79 -18.96 -17.40
CA GLU A 615 -41.91 -19.68 -18.02
C GLU A 615 -41.77 -19.77 -19.54
N GLN A 616 -41.89 -21.00 -20.03
CA GLN A 616 -41.87 -21.42 -21.43
C GLN A 616 -43.23 -21.18 -22.12
N THR A 617 -43.23 -20.96 -23.43
CA THR A 617 -44.00 -21.80 -24.39
C THR A 617 -43.66 -21.49 -25.85
N SER A 618 -43.85 -22.52 -26.67
CA SER A 618 -43.43 -22.78 -28.05
C SER A 618 -44.09 -21.95 -29.16
N SER A 619 -43.34 -21.68 -30.25
CA SER A 619 -43.64 -21.96 -31.69
C SER A 619 -43.03 -20.92 -32.68
N LEU A 620 -42.43 -21.41 -33.77
CA LEU A 620 -42.01 -20.68 -34.99
C LEU A 620 -43.23 -20.36 -35.89
N PRO A 621 -43.12 -19.64 -37.04
CA PRO A 621 -42.23 -18.53 -37.45
C PRO A 621 -43.00 -17.35 -38.11
N LEU A 622 -42.33 -16.24 -38.48
CA LEU A 622 -42.50 -15.42 -39.72
C LEU A 622 -42.18 -13.91 -39.51
N VAL A 623 -41.11 -13.47 -40.19
CA VAL A 623 -41.09 -12.40 -41.22
C VAL A 623 -41.64 -10.99 -40.91
N LEU A 624 -40.77 -10.02 -41.25
CA LEU A 624 -40.97 -8.61 -41.64
C LEU A 624 -40.78 -7.47 -40.63
N SER A 625 -39.80 -6.66 -41.02
CA SER A 625 -39.50 -5.25 -40.75
C SER A 625 -40.69 -4.34 -40.43
N GLY A 626 -40.47 -3.41 -39.50
CA GLY A 626 -41.30 -2.21 -39.35
C GLY A 626 -40.71 -1.22 -38.36
N LYS A 627 -40.14 -0.13 -38.87
CA LYS A 627 -39.74 1.06 -38.10
C LYS A 627 -40.97 1.72 -37.45
N SER A 628 -40.83 2.24 -36.23
CA SER A 628 -41.23 3.61 -35.86
C SER A 628 -41.10 3.88 -34.35
N THR A 629 -40.27 4.87 -34.02
CA THR A 629 -40.38 5.79 -32.87
C THR A 629 -41.55 6.78 -33.07
N PRO A 630 -41.85 7.74 -32.17
CA PRO A 630 -41.71 7.84 -30.71
C PRO A 630 -43.02 8.36 -30.02
N ALA A 631 -43.02 8.53 -28.68
CA ALA A 631 -43.33 9.80 -27.98
C ALA A 631 -44.10 9.67 -26.65
N LYS A 632 -43.51 10.34 -25.64
CA LYS A 632 -44.08 11.30 -24.67
C LYS A 632 -45.15 10.90 -23.63
N ASN A 633 -44.82 11.33 -22.40
CA ASN A 633 -45.68 11.92 -21.35
C ASN A 633 -46.64 10.93 -20.65
N SER A 634 -46.97 11.01 -19.36
CA SER A 634 -46.79 11.98 -18.27
C SER A 634 -47.40 11.35 -16.99
N SER A 635 -47.33 12.07 -15.86
CA SER A 635 -48.10 11.96 -14.61
C SER A 635 -47.70 10.81 -13.66
N MET A 636 -47.04 11.04 -12.52
CA MET A 636 -47.47 11.75 -11.28
C MET A 636 -48.85 11.30 -10.77
N VAL A 637 -48.91 10.63 -9.61
CA VAL A 637 -49.70 10.96 -8.40
C VAL A 637 -49.22 10.08 -7.21
N PRO A 638 -49.26 10.58 -5.95
CA PRO A 638 -48.55 10.03 -4.79
C PRO A 638 -49.46 9.38 -3.73
N SER A 639 -48.86 8.69 -2.76
CA SER A 639 -49.41 8.46 -1.39
C SER A 639 -48.19 8.41 -0.46
N ILE A 640 -48.00 9.25 0.57
CA ILE A 640 -48.82 9.64 1.73
C ILE A 640 -49.38 8.43 2.48
N PHE A 641 -48.60 7.94 3.44
CA PHE A 641 -49.09 7.65 4.79
C PHE A 641 -47.98 7.96 5.79
N ASN A 642 -48.30 8.83 6.73
CA ASN A 642 -47.47 9.28 7.84
C ASN A 642 -48.39 9.24 9.06
N TRP A 643 -48.04 8.54 10.14
CA TRP A 643 -48.43 8.90 11.51
C TRP A 643 -47.47 8.23 12.51
N ASN A 644 -46.88 9.08 13.35
CA ASN A 644 -46.06 8.81 14.53
C ASN A 644 -46.91 8.31 15.72
N MET A 645 -46.28 7.57 16.64
CA MET A 645 -46.26 7.75 18.12
C MET A 645 -45.30 6.69 18.71
N LEU A 646 -44.15 7.04 19.34
CA LEU A 646 -43.92 7.22 20.79
C LEU A 646 -44.65 6.15 21.66
N ASN A 647 -44.08 5.41 22.62
CA ASN A 647 -42.88 5.57 23.47
C ASN A 647 -42.71 4.33 24.39
N VAL A 648 -41.45 4.04 24.83
CA VAL A 648 -41.03 3.61 26.19
C VAL A 648 -41.16 2.13 26.67
N GLU A 649 -40.11 1.71 27.43
CA GLU A 649 -39.88 0.49 28.26
C GLU A 649 -39.38 -0.77 27.51
N VAL A 650 -38.26 -1.44 27.86
CA VAL A 650 -37.71 -1.82 29.20
C VAL A 650 -36.18 -1.96 29.13
N CYS A 651 -35.48 -1.39 30.13
CA CYS A 651 -34.13 -1.76 30.55
C CYS A 651 -34.21 -2.95 31.51
N LEU A 652 -33.54 -4.07 31.22
CA LEU A 652 -33.12 -5.12 32.16
C LEU A 652 -32.43 -6.22 31.35
N ASP A 653 -31.09 -6.31 31.39
CA ASP A 653 -30.29 -7.56 31.25
C ASP A 653 -28.77 -7.28 31.31
N ILE A 654 -28.34 -6.51 32.30
CA ILE A 654 -26.92 -6.43 32.71
C ILE A 654 -26.87 -6.67 34.22
N LEU A 655 -27.16 -7.91 34.64
CA LEU A 655 -26.96 -8.35 36.02
C LEU A 655 -26.99 -9.88 36.17
N ASN A 656 -26.31 -10.63 35.29
CA ASN A 656 -26.17 -12.10 35.48
C ASN A 656 -24.95 -12.77 34.83
N LEU A 657 -23.77 -12.12 34.82
CA LEU A 657 -22.54 -12.82 34.39
C LEU A 657 -21.29 -12.46 35.20
N VAL A 658 -21.39 -12.51 36.54
CA VAL A 658 -20.22 -12.61 37.43
C VAL A 658 -20.51 -13.60 38.56
N GLN A 659 -20.51 -14.89 38.23
CA GLN A 659 -20.28 -15.97 39.18
C GLN A 659 -19.54 -17.08 38.42
N HIS A 660 -18.23 -17.20 38.65
CA HIS A 660 -17.37 -18.40 38.56
C HIS A 660 -15.94 -18.02 38.16
N LEU A 661 -15.20 -17.39 39.08
CA LEU A 661 -13.74 -17.50 39.11
C LEU A 661 -13.29 -17.55 40.57
N GLN A 662 -12.70 -18.68 40.96
CA GLN A 662 -12.11 -18.93 42.27
C GLN A 662 -10.77 -18.18 42.43
N PRO A 663 -10.36 -17.84 43.66
CA PRO A 663 -9.07 -17.18 43.92
C PRO A 663 -7.93 -18.20 44.04
N VAL A 664 -6.81 -17.93 43.37
CA VAL A 664 -5.52 -18.61 43.61
C VAL A 664 -4.71 -17.75 44.58
N GLU A 665 -4.35 -18.35 45.71
CA GLU A 665 -3.51 -17.78 46.77
C GLU A 665 -2.05 -17.61 46.29
N PHE A 666 -1.46 -16.46 46.63
CA PHE A 666 -0.01 -16.25 46.59
C PHE A 666 0.59 -16.60 47.95
N GLN A 667 1.45 -17.61 48.00
CA GLN A 667 2.33 -17.89 49.13
C GLN A 667 3.70 -17.24 48.93
N ASN A 668 4.17 -16.59 50.00
CA ASN A 668 5.53 -16.11 50.20
C ASN A 668 6.49 -17.25 50.56
N ALA A 669 7.66 -17.27 49.91
CA ALA A 669 8.99 -17.70 50.40
C ALA A 669 10.00 -17.29 49.31
N GLY A 670 11.15 -16.67 49.51
CA GLY A 670 12.01 -16.57 50.69
C GLY A 670 13.41 -17.12 50.33
N SER A 671 14.27 -16.27 49.75
CA SER A 671 15.76 -16.23 49.86
C SER A 671 16.34 -15.31 48.80
#